data_AF-A0A2H0VVP3-F1
#
_entry.id   AF-A0A2H0VVP3-F1
#
_cell.length_a   1.000
_cell.length_b   1.000
_cell.length_c   1.000
_cell.angle_alpha   90.00
_cell.angle_beta   90.00
_cell.angle_gamma   90.00
#
_symmetry.space_group_name_H-M   'P 1'
#
loop_
_entity.id
_entity.type
_entity.pdbx_description
1 polymer ?
#
loop_
_entity_poly.entity_id
_entity_poly.type
_entity_poly.pdbx_seq_one_letter_code
_entity_poly.pdbx_strand_id
1 'polypeptide(L)'
;MESYLTPEHYDLVTPDGKITDIRPFHAKRRLATVKIEHISPAFVGYEIDQKLISFNLKSTLAQLGINGIGKEFSFDRKNHVAHVQVELVGIGDLGQAMLDLLTVGAYIGKLFAADDRRRVRDPDYLMRMFGRSDRKGRPLLSLGALEGSGDLVLEKIEGRTVAFLAFLDGAVFYDTNAYSFLPTLAKALCKNLPHTRQLLHLHQHFEKGVPRIMRPNEILLAKTAPLHIRTVYAHVVPSLLPPGIQHTSADFLQPDTTASGDIYELFGTSNQILDDIPLEFYTLEPHREHIFFSDRDQLTACLEDPKSLFDAFATAPEPKKLLASVFVVKGTQMQNLKEKDWIVRESVKHEFPGLSHPARQSLVAEKYIESQPAFPFLKAIEDGLITSQGILLTRHFPTPLLKRMLLNDLIQRCLKRIYFQYPSCSHDGFFSHEDRTTLVDLAKFGIPVYWVDQASGKILQYVLKPDKEAGLFVPLPLVETFRKATFLGVYGSNLQEGNFEKELHALLEGILAMKTVMNHPLLSKVTPLALLTGGGPGAMEVGNRVAKSVGILSCANIVDFRPSDKTVVNEQKQNPHIDAKMTYRLDRLVERQAEFYLDLPIFLPGGIGMDFEYTLEEVRRKTGSSPPNPILLFGEPDYWRRKVASRFQLNRETGTIKGSEWVSNCFYCIQSAEQGLWVLRNFFENKLEIGKEGPIYDDGFCTVSTIFKNVLAK
;
A
#
# COMPACT_ATOMS: atom_id res chain seq x y z
N MET A 1 -15.46 13.07 9.92
CA MET A 1 -14.15 13.42 10.48
C MET A 1 -13.24 13.93 9.37
N GLU A 2 -12.49 14.99 9.65
CA GLU A 2 -11.36 15.43 8.82
C GLU A 2 -10.19 14.47 9.03
N SER A 3 -9.30 14.39 8.04
CA SER A 3 -8.12 13.52 8.09
C SER A 3 -7.24 13.89 9.29
N TYR A 4 -6.67 12.90 9.99
CA TYR A 4 -5.62 13.16 11.00
C TYR A 4 -4.32 13.70 10.38
N LEU A 5 -4.20 13.65 9.06
CA LEU A 5 -3.07 14.16 8.31
C LEU A 5 -3.22 15.68 8.19
N THR A 6 -2.65 16.40 9.15
CA THR A 6 -2.55 17.86 9.09
C THR A 6 -1.44 18.22 8.10
N PRO A 7 -1.73 19.02 7.04
CA PRO A 7 -0.70 19.47 6.09
C PRO A 7 0.28 20.47 6.71
N GLU A 8 -0.01 20.93 7.92
CA GLU A 8 0.79 21.88 8.69
C GLU A 8 2.16 21.30 9.09
N HIS A 9 3.01 22.17 9.63
CA HIS A 9 4.37 21.85 10.08
C HIS A 9 4.45 20.54 10.88
N TYR A 10 5.63 19.92 10.86
CA TYR A 10 5.88 18.68 11.57
C TYR A 10 5.56 18.76 13.07
N ASP A 11 5.15 17.63 13.65
CA ASP A 11 4.57 17.52 15.01
C ASP A 11 5.49 17.91 16.19
N LEU A 12 6.81 17.96 16.00
CA LEU A 12 7.78 18.33 17.06
C LEU A 12 8.23 19.79 17.02
N VAL A 13 7.78 20.58 16.05
CA VAL A 13 8.22 21.98 15.90
C VAL A 13 7.06 22.94 15.67
N THR A 14 7.24 24.20 16.06
CA THR A 14 6.30 25.26 15.72
C THR A 14 6.80 26.07 14.51
N PRO A 15 5.93 26.91 13.91
CA PRO A 15 6.39 28.02 13.09
C PRO A 15 7.32 28.96 13.88
N ASP A 16 8.04 29.82 13.16
CA ASP A 16 8.84 30.87 13.79
C ASP A 16 7.92 31.93 14.42
N GLY A 17 8.24 32.35 15.64
CA GLY A 17 7.57 33.42 16.37
C GLY A 17 8.24 34.77 16.18
N LYS A 18 7.44 35.82 16.35
CA LYS A 18 7.87 37.22 16.27
C LYS A 18 7.95 37.87 17.65
N ILE A 19 8.89 38.79 17.81
CA ILE A 19 9.00 39.62 19.02
C ILE A 19 7.77 40.53 19.12
N THR A 20 7.08 40.52 20.26
CA THR A 20 6.00 41.46 20.60
C THR A 20 6.41 42.51 21.60
N ASP A 21 7.42 42.20 22.42
CA ASP A 21 8.03 43.10 23.39
C ASP A 21 9.51 42.76 23.52
N ILE A 22 10.38 43.76 23.64
CA ILE A 22 11.80 43.56 23.89
C ILE A 22 12.35 44.69 24.75
N ARG A 23 13.03 44.33 25.85
CA ARG A 23 13.59 45.30 26.80
C ARG A 23 15.03 44.99 27.19
N PRO A 24 15.92 45.98 27.25
CA PRO A 24 17.23 45.81 27.85
C PRO A 24 17.15 45.70 29.36
N PHE A 25 17.95 44.79 29.93
CA PHE A 25 18.16 44.71 31.39
C PHE A 25 19.63 44.56 31.79
N HIS A 26 20.52 44.33 30.83
CA HIS A 26 21.97 44.31 31.01
C HIS A 26 22.64 44.75 29.70
N ALA A 27 23.88 45.27 29.73
CA ALA A 27 24.59 45.76 28.54
C ALA A 27 24.50 44.77 27.37
N LYS A 28 24.81 43.49 27.65
CA LYS A 28 24.85 42.39 26.70
C LYS A 28 23.57 41.55 26.54
N ARG A 29 22.49 41.90 27.24
CA ARG A 29 21.28 41.05 27.32
C ARG A 29 19.99 41.83 27.12
N ARG A 30 19.02 41.19 26.47
CA ARG A 30 17.65 41.68 26.29
C ARG A 30 16.67 40.60 26.72
N LEU A 31 15.53 40.98 27.28
CA LEU A 31 14.42 40.06 27.50
C LEU A 31 13.37 40.35 26.43
N ALA A 32 12.98 39.33 25.67
CA ALA A 32 11.99 39.44 24.61
C ALA A 32 10.79 38.54 24.89
N THR A 33 9.59 39.04 24.62
CA THR A 33 8.37 38.23 24.52
C THR A 33 8.17 37.85 23.06
N VAL A 34 8.12 36.56 22.76
CA VAL A 34 7.91 36.02 21.41
C VAL A 34 6.52 35.44 21.29
N LYS A 35 5.75 35.90 20.32
CA LYS A 35 4.45 35.31 19.96
C LYS A 35 4.61 34.39 18.76
N ILE A 36 4.22 33.13 18.92
CA ILE A 36 4.16 32.12 17.87
C ILE A 36 2.69 31.93 17.51
N GLU A 37 2.37 31.99 16.22
CA GLU A 37 1.00 31.86 15.68
C GLU A 37 0.94 30.66 14.73
N HIS A 38 -0.26 30.12 14.49
CA HIS A 38 -0.49 28.98 13.59
C HIS A 38 0.22 27.68 14.03
N ILE A 39 0.26 27.43 15.34
CA ILE A 39 0.81 26.17 15.87
C ILE A 39 -0.12 25.01 15.52
N SER A 40 0.43 23.96 14.91
CA SER A 40 -0.35 22.78 14.52
C SER A 40 -1.13 22.21 15.72
N PRO A 41 -2.40 21.80 15.55
CA PRO A 41 -3.15 21.09 16.59
C PRO A 41 -2.47 19.79 17.04
N ALA A 42 -1.63 19.21 16.18
CA ALA A 42 -0.86 18.00 16.42
C ALA A 42 0.50 18.24 17.09
N PHE A 43 0.84 19.49 17.45
CA PHE A 43 2.11 19.81 18.11
C PHE A 43 2.24 19.06 19.44
N VAL A 44 3.23 18.18 19.54
CA VAL A 44 3.45 17.28 20.67
C VAL A 44 3.80 18.03 21.95
N GLY A 45 4.33 19.25 21.84
CA GLY A 45 4.62 20.11 23.00
C GLY A 45 3.41 20.40 23.88
N TYR A 46 2.17 20.23 23.39
CA TYR A 46 0.97 20.34 24.23
C TYR A 46 0.78 19.17 25.22
N GLU A 47 1.47 18.05 25.02
CA GLU A 47 1.23 16.80 25.74
C GLU A 47 2.40 16.35 26.62
N ILE A 48 3.57 17.00 26.51
CA ILE A 48 4.79 16.64 27.23
C ILE A 48 5.13 17.66 28.32
N ASP A 49 6.06 17.30 29.21
CA ASP A 49 6.58 18.21 30.23
C ASP A 49 7.25 19.42 29.55
N GLN A 50 6.97 20.64 30.02
CA GLN A 50 7.56 21.88 29.52
C GLN A 50 9.10 21.88 29.57
N LYS A 51 9.71 21.08 30.46
CA LYS A 51 11.17 20.91 30.52
C LYS A 51 11.77 20.27 29.28
N LEU A 52 10.95 19.54 28.50
CA LEU A 52 11.34 18.93 27.24
C LEU A 52 11.07 19.85 26.05
N ILE A 53 10.64 21.10 26.30
CA ILE A 53 10.40 22.10 25.28
C ILE A 53 11.54 23.13 25.33
N SER A 54 12.21 23.33 24.21
CA SER A 54 13.26 24.33 24.07
C SER A 54 12.84 25.41 23.08
N PHE A 55 13.29 26.64 23.33
CA PHE A 55 13.23 27.71 22.33
C PHE A 55 14.47 27.63 21.46
N ASN A 56 14.28 27.33 20.19
CA ASN A 56 15.33 27.27 19.21
C ASN A 56 15.44 28.58 18.43
N LEU A 57 16.59 29.21 18.54
CA LEU A 57 16.85 30.45 17.83
C LEU A 57 17.10 30.17 16.34
N LYS A 58 16.65 31.07 15.45
CA LYS A 58 17.00 30.99 14.03
C LYS A 58 18.54 30.98 13.90
N SER A 59 19.08 29.99 13.20
CA SER A 59 20.54 29.87 12.94
C SER A 59 21.14 31.15 12.34
N THR A 60 20.38 31.93 11.57
CA THR A 60 20.78 33.28 11.11
C THR A 60 21.26 34.20 12.26
N LEU A 61 20.56 34.20 13.40
CA LEU A 61 20.92 34.99 14.57
C LEU A 61 22.03 34.33 15.38
N ALA A 62 22.01 33.00 15.48
CA ALA A 62 23.06 32.25 16.15
C ALA A 62 24.44 32.50 15.53
N GLN A 63 24.56 32.46 14.19
CA GLN A 63 25.85 32.65 13.50
C GLN A 63 26.43 34.05 13.71
N LEU A 64 25.57 35.04 13.96
CA LEU A 64 26.00 36.40 14.27
C LEU A 64 26.43 36.57 15.73
N GLY A 65 26.28 35.54 16.58
CA GLY A 65 26.61 35.62 18.00
C GLY A 65 25.42 35.84 18.93
N ILE A 66 24.17 35.68 18.49
CA ILE A 66 23.02 35.76 19.39
C ILE A 66 22.72 34.39 19.97
N ASN A 67 22.56 34.30 21.29
CA ASN A 67 22.00 33.12 21.95
C ASN A 67 20.62 33.47 22.54
N GLY A 68 19.65 32.56 22.47
CA GLY A 68 18.28 32.79 22.95
C GLY A 68 17.82 31.72 23.92
N ILE A 69 17.69 32.05 25.20
CA ILE A 69 17.32 31.10 26.26
C ILE A 69 15.85 31.28 26.61
N GLY A 70 15.01 30.29 26.29
CA GLY A 70 13.61 30.26 26.73
C GLY A 70 13.50 30.13 28.25
N LYS A 71 12.70 30.99 28.88
CA LYS A 71 12.49 31.03 30.35
C LYS A 71 11.11 30.55 30.76
N GLU A 72 10.08 31.02 30.05
CA GLU A 72 8.68 30.73 30.35
C GLU A 72 7.92 30.48 29.05
N PHE A 73 7.06 29.46 29.05
CA PHE A 73 6.26 29.04 27.91
C PHE A 73 4.77 29.04 28.28
N SER A 74 3.97 29.82 27.56
CA SER A 74 2.53 29.92 27.73
C SER A 74 1.82 29.53 26.44
N PHE A 75 0.90 28.56 26.51
CA PHE A 75 0.22 27.98 25.34
C PHE A 75 -1.27 28.30 25.36
N ASP A 76 -1.79 28.76 24.22
CA ASP A 76 -3.21 28.88 23.92
C ASP A 76 -3.56 27.92 22.78
N ARG A 77 -3.91 26.68 23.16
CA ARG A 77 -4.24 25.60 22.22
C ARG A 77 -5.48 25.90 21.39
N LYS A 78 -6.44 26.66 21.92
CA LYS A 78 -7.70 26.97 21.23
C LYS A 78 -7.47 27.92 20.07
N ASN A 79 -6.57 28.88 20.25
CA ASN A 79 -6.24 29.89 19.24
C ASN A 79 -4.99 29.54 18.43
N HIS A 80 -4.35 28.39 18.66
CA HIS A 80 -3.12 27.95 17.99
C HIS A 80 -1.96 28.94 18.17
N VAL A 81 -1.79 29.47 19.39
CA VAL A 81 -0.81 30.51 19.74
C VAL A 81 0.02 30.10 20.94
N ALA A 82 1.28 30.54 20.99
CA ALA A 82 2.11 30.48 22.19
C ALA A 82 2.84 31.81 22.44
N HIS A 83 3.09 32.11 23.71
CA HIS A 83 3.93 33.22 24.16
C HIS A 83 5.13 32.67 24.91
N VAL A 84 6.32 33.12 24.55
CA VAL A 84 7.59 32.64 25.11
C VAL A 84 8.40 33.83 25.60
N GLN A 85 8.83 33.79 26.87
CA GLN A 85 9.84 34.71 27.37
C GLN A 85 11.22 34.18 26.99
N VAL A 86 11.99 34.95 26.23
CA VAL A 86 13.32 34.57 25.73
C VAL A 86 14.34 35.59 26.21
N GLU A 87 15.36 35.11 26.92
CA GLU A 87 16.55 35.89 27.23
C GLU A 87 17.53 35.83 26.05
N LEU A 88 17.72 36.97 25.38
CA LEU A 88 18.65 37.13 24.28
C LEU A 88 20.00 37.64 24.79
N VAL A 89 21.08 36.98 24.41
CA VAL A 89 22.45 37.30 24.81
C VAL A 89 23.31 37.50 23.57
N GLY A 90 23.98 38.65 23.46
CA GLY A 90 24.95 38.90 22.39
C GLY A 90 26.35 38.41 22.81
N ILE A 91 26.96 37.58 21.99
CA ILE A 91 28.30 37.04 22.14
C ILE A 91 29.16 37.68 21.05
N GLY A 92 30.35 38.18 21.43
CA GLY A 92 31.19 38.98 20.53
C GLY A 92 30.59 40.33 20.16
N ASP A 93 31.37 41.12 19.43
CA ASP A 93 30.99 42.48 19.03
C ASP A 93 29.88 42.47 17.96
N LEU A 94 29.95 41.51 17.04
CA LEU A 94 28.93 41.33 15.99
C LEU A 94 27.57 40.94 16.59
N GLY A 95 27.56 40.06 17.59
CA GLY A 95 26.35 39.65 18.30
C GLY A 95 25.75 40.81 19.08
N GLN A 96 26.57 41.65 19.72
CA GLN A 96 26.08 42.87 20.36
C GLN A 96 25.44 43.85 19.36
N ALA A 97 26.13 44.11 18.25
CA ALA A 97 25.62 44.99 17.20
C ALA A 97 24.28 44.49 16.62
N MET A 98 24.15 43.17 16.41
CA MET A 98 22.89 42.59 15.93
C MET A 98 21.79 42.64 17.00
N LEU A 99 22.12 42.42 18.28
CA LEU A 99 21.17 42.45 19.39
C LEU A 99 20.51 43.83 19.52
N ASP A 100 21.26 44.90 19.29
CA ASP A 100 20.76 46.29 19.33
C ASP A 100 19.82 46.65 18.18
N LEU A 101 19.87 45.89 17.09
CA LEU A 101 19.01 46.08 15.91
C LEU A 101 17.73 45.24 15.97
N LEU A 102 17.59 44.33 16.94
CA LEU A 102 16.38 43.55 17.11
C LEU A 102 15.24 44.40 17.65
N THR A 103 14.11 44.35 16.97
CA THR A 103 12.93 45.18 17.26
C THR A 103 11.65 44.35 17.25
N VAL A 104 10.57 44.93 17.76
CA VAL A 104 9.22 44.34 17.69
C VAL A 104 8.86 44.04 16.24
N GLY A 105 8.36 42.83 16.00
CA GLY A 105 8.02 42.29 14.69
C GLY A 105 9.09 41.37 14.08
N ALA A 106 10.32 41.35 14.59
CA ALA A 106 11.36 40.44 14.10
C ALA A 106 11.03 38.98 14.46
N TYR A 107 11.10 38.09 13.46
CA TYR A 107 10.96 36.64 13.66
C TYR A 107 12.29 36.04 14.07
N ILE A 108 12.37 35.44 15.26
CA ILE A 108 13.66 35.11 15.88
C ILE A 108 13.87 33.63 16.19
N GLY A 109 12.83 32.81 16.26
CA GLY A 109 12.99 31.39 16.58
C GLY A 109 11.66 30.67 16.75
N LYS A 110 11.72 29.39 17.11
CA LYS A 110 10.56 28.50 17.24
C LYS A 110 10.72 27.57 18.44
N LEU A 111 9.70 26.79 18.73
CA LEU A 111 9.78 25.75 19.75
C LEU A 111 10.13 24.40 19.13
N PHE A 112 10.90 23.61 19.88
CA PHE A 112 11.12 22.20 19.64
C PHE A 112 10.65 21.39 20.84
N ALA A 113 9.94 20.29 20.58
CA ALA A 113 9.44 19.36 21.57
C ALA A 113 10.27 18.07 21.53
N ALA A 114 11.18 17.90 22.49
CA ALA A 114 12.08 16.77 22.61
C ALA A 114 11.38 15.54 23.23
N ASP A 115 10.34 15.03 22.56
CA ASP A 115 9.56 13.88 23.05
C ASP A 115 10.42 12.59 23.09
N ASP A 116 10.65 12.07 24.30
CA ASP A 116 11.44 10.85 24.51
C ASP A 116 10.86 9.60 23.84
N ARG A 117 9.54 9.56 23.60
CA ARG A 117 8.89 8.46 22.84
C ARG A 117 9.41 8.40 21.40
N ARG A 118 9.96 9.50 20.92
CA ARG A 118 10.34 9.78 19.54
C ARG A 118 11.86 9.79 19.34
N ARG A 119 12.62 9.73 20.43
CA ARG A 119 14.09 9.65 20.43
C ARG A 119 14.57 8.33 19.82
N VAL A 120 15.52 8.40 18.89
CA VAL A 120 16.13 7.23 18.26
C VAL A 120 17.05 6.54 19.25
N ARG A 121 16.77 5.26 19.53
CA ARG A 121 17.51 4.44 20.51
C ARG A 121 18.48 3.44 19.89
N ASP A 122 18.29 3.14 18.62
CA ASP A 122 19.02 2.11 17.90
C ASP A 122 19.69 2.70 16.65
N PRO A 123 21.05 2.67 16.56
CA PRO A 123 21.78 3.13 15.39
C PRO A 123 21.31 2.48 14.08
N ASP A 124 20.85 1.23 14.12
CA ASP A 124 20.37 0.50 12.94
C ASP A 124 19.15 1.16 12.29
N TYR A 125 18.40 1.98 13.04
CA TYR A 125 17.33 2.80 12.47
C TYR A 125 17.87 3.83 11.45
N LEU A 126 18.95 4.54 11.79
CA LEU A 126 19.55 5.54 10.91
C LEU A 126 20.35 4.89 9.80
N MET A 127 21.06 3.79 10.10
CA MET A 127 21.84 3.03 9.11
C MET A 127 20.99 2.61 7.91
N ARG A 128 19.73 2.24 8.13
CA ARG A 128 18.77 1.87 7.08
C ARG A 128 18.40 3.02 6.12
N MET A 129 18.69 4.27 6.47
CA MET A 129 18.38 5.43 5.63
C MET A 129 19.51 5.80 4.66
N PHE A 130 20.75 5.38 4.94
CA PHE A 130 21.89 5.64 4.07
C PHE A 130 21.77 4.89 2.74
N GLY A 131 22.31 5.50 1.68
CA GLY A 131 22.24 4.96 0.31
C GLY A 131 20.82 4.96 -0.29
N ARG A 132 19.82 5.47 0.43
CA ARG A 132 18.43 5.57 -0.04
C ARG A 132 18.07 7.01 -0.35
N SER A 133 17.16 7.18 -1.31
CA SER A 133 16.72 8.49 -1.77
C SER A 133 15.20 8.62 -1.76
N ASP A 134 14.73 9.87 -1.67
CA ASP A 134 13.34 10.21 -1.89
C ASP A 134 12.93 10.10 -3.38
N ARG A 135 11.67 10.43 -3.69
CA ARG A 135 11.14 10.40 -5.06
C ARG A 135 11.85 11.30 -6.07
N LYS A 136 12.60 12.31 -5.60
CA LYS A 136 13.36 13.24 -6.44
C LYS A 136 14.85 12.85 -6.53
N GLY A 137 15.22 11.67 -6.03
CA GLY A 137 16.61 11.20 -6.00
C GLY A 137 17.46 11.88 -4.93
N ARG A 138 16.86 12.63 -3.98
CA ARG A 138 17.59 13.29 -2.90
C ARG A 138 17.84 12.28 -1.77
N PRO A 139 19.04 12.23 -1.17
CA PRO A 139 19.33 11.30 -0.09
C PRO A 139 18.37 11.49 1.10
N LEU A 140 17.98 10.39 1.74
CA LEU A 140 17.18 10.39 2.97
C LEU A 140 18.03 10.76 4.19
N LEU A 141 19.27 10.25 4.24
CA LEU A 141 20.31 10.60 5.19
C LEU A 141 21.67 10.51 4.49
N SER A 142 22.48 11.57 4.53
CA SER A 142 23.86 11.55 4.01
C SER A 142 24.72 12.64 4.66
N LEU A 143 26.02 12.39 4.80
CA LEU A 143 27.02 13.39 5.20
C LEU A 143 27.90 13.72 3.99
N GLY A 144 27.86 14.97 3.51
CA GLY A 144 28.53 15.35 2.26
C GLY A 144 27.84 14.80 1.02
N ALA A 145 28.49 13.87 0.29
CA ALA A 145 27.96 13.28 -0.94
C ALA A 145 27.05 12.06 -0.69
N LEU A 146 26.40 11.55 -1.74
CA LEU A 146 25.45 10.42 -1.70
C LEU A 146 26.02 9.14 -1.03
N GLU A 147 27.32 8.91 -1.10
CA GLU A 147 28.02 7.73 -0.56
C GLU A 147 28.63 7.96 0.85
N GLY A 148 28.43 9.15 1.46
CA GLY A 148 29.16 9.58 2.66
C GLY A 148 28.75 8.92 3.98
N SER A 149 28.34 7.64 3.99
CA SER A 149 28.06 6.91 5.23
C SER A 149 29.31 6.56 6.04
N GLY A 150 30.50 6.57 5.42
CA GLY A 150 31.76 6.18 6.07
C GLY A 150 32.29 7.17 7.12
N ASP A 151 31.86 8.43 7.06
CA ASP A 151 32.38 9.52 7.91
C ASP A 151 31.47 9.84 9.11
N LEU A 152 30.29 9.21 9.21
CA LEU A 152 29.36 9.41 10.33
C LEU A 152 29.52 8.28 11.36
N VAL A 153 30.11 8.59 12.52
CA VAL A 153 30.22 7.65 13.63
C VAL A 153 28.92 7.65 14.43
N LEU A 154 28.22 6.52 14.47
CA LEU A 154 27.00 6.32 15.27
C LEU A 154 27.30 5.44 16.49
N GLU A 155 27.06 5.96 17.68
CA GLU A 155 27.26 5.25 18.94
C GLU A 155 25.96 5.16 19.75
N LYS A 156 25.86 4.14 20.60
CA LYS A 156 24.78 4.00 21.56
C LYS A 156 25.25 4.47 22.94
N ILE A 157 24.86 5.68 23.32
CA ILE A 157 25.25 6.34 24.57
C ILE A 157 23.99 6.53 25.42
N GLU A 158 24.02 6.11 26.69
CA GLU A 158 22.88 6.26 27.62
C GLU A 158 21.55 5.73 27.06
N GLY A 159 21.59 4.66 26.25
CA GLY A 159 20.40 4.06 25.65
C GLY A 159 19.80 4.84 24.47
N ARG A 160 20.47 5.89 23.98
CA ARG A 160 20.09 6.65 22.77
C ARG A 160 21.19 6.57 21.70
N THR A 161 20.82 6.83 20.45
CA THR A 161 21.77 6.94 19.34
C THR A 161 22.33 8.35 19.26
N VAL A 162 23.65 8.47 19.25
CA VAL A 162 24.39 9.72 19.09
C VAL A 162 25.29 9.60 17.88
N ALA A 163 25.27 10.59 17.00
CA ALA A 163 26.22 10.75 15.92
C ALA A 163 27.30 11.76 16.28
N PHE A 164 28.55 11.47 15.95
CA PHE A 164 29.65 12.42 16.06
C PHE A 164 30.06 12.89 14.66
N LEU A 165 29.84 14.17 14.37
CA LEU A 165 30.21 14.76 13.07
C LEU A 165 31.54 15.49 13.20
N ALA A 166 32.53 15.04 12.44
CA ALA A 166 33.84 15.69 12.41
C ALA A 166 33.77 17.09 11.80
N PHE A 167 34.46 18.03 12.46
CA PHE A 167 34.69 19.36 11.92
C PHE A 167 35.79 19.36 10.86
N LEU A 168 35.63 20.20 9.84
CA LEU A 168 36.65 20.50 8.85
C LEU A 168 37.82 21.25 9.51
N ASP A 169 39.02 21.09 8.93
CA ASP A 169 40.22 21.79 9.40
C ASP A 169 40.15 23.30 9.09
N GLY A 170 39.73 24.08 10.10
CA GLY A 170 39.54 25.52 10.00
C GLY A 170 38.29 26.03 10.73
N ALA A 171 38.00 27.32 10.55
CA ALA A 171 36.83 27.99 11.10
C ALA A 171 36.28 29.05 10.12
N VAL A 172 35.02 29.44 10.30
CA VAL A 172 34.35 30.48 9.51
C VAL A 172 34.49 31.83 10.20
N PHE A 173 34.84 32.86 9.43
CA PHE A 173 34.99 34.24 9.89
C PHE A 173 34.13 35.18 9.05
N TYR A 174 33.86 36.36 9.60
CA TYR A 174 33.19 37.45 8.89
C TYR A 174 34.18 38.48 8.38
N ASP A 175 33.90 39.03 7.19
CA ASP A 175 34.58 40.23 6.73
C ASP A 175 34.14 41.49 7.51
N THR A 176 34.88 42.59 7.36
CA THR A 176 34.59 43.86 8.05
C THR A 176 33.27 44.51 7.60
N ASN A 177 32.76 44.18 6.41
CA ASN A 177 31.54 44.74 5.85
C ASN A 177 30.27 44.10 6.45
N ALA A 178 30.40 42.98 7.17
CA ALA A 178 29.29 42.31 7.84
C ALA A 178 28.49 43.25 8.75
N TYR A 179 29.14 44.20 9.43
CA TYR A 179 28.46 45.20 10.29
C TYR A 179 27.49 46.08 9.51
N SER A 180 27.85 46.51 8.30
CA SER A 180 26.98 47.33 7.44
C SER A 180 25.79 46.55 6.90
N PHE A 181 25.85 45.22 6.92
CA PHE A 181 24.77 44.34 6.46
C PHE A 181 23.71 44.07 7.54
N LEU A 182 24.04 44.18 8.84
CA LEU A 182 23.14 43.84 9.95
C LEU A 182 21.77 44.56 9.89
N PRO A 183 21.66 45.87 9.56
CA PRO A 183 20.35 46.53 9.48
C PRO A 183 19.43 45.96 8.40
N THR A 184 20.01 45.49 7.29
CA THR A 184 19.27 44.83 6.21
C THR A 184 18.74 43.49 6.68
N LEU A 185 19.56 42.73 7.41
CA LEU A 185 19.15 41.46 7.98
C LEU A 185 18.05 41.62 9.05
N ALA A 186 18.16 42.63 9.93
CA ALA A 186 17.13 42.94 10.91
C ALA A 186 15.77 43.22 10.23
N LYS A 187 15.76 43.99 9.14
CA LYS A 187 14.55 44.22 8.33
C LYS A 187 14.04 42.93 7.68
N ALA A 188 14.93 42.07 7.18
CA ALA A 188 14.57 40.77 6.60
C ALA A 188 13.88 39.85 7.64
N LEU A 189 14.34 39.87 8.89
CA LEU A 189 13.71 39.13 10.00
C LEU A 189 12.31 39.68 10.32
N CYS A 190 12.09 41.00 10.27
CA CYS A 190 10.75 41.59 10.44
C CYS A 190 9.78 41.24 9.31
N LYS A 191 10.31 40.96 8.10
CA LYS A 191 9.52 40.52 6.95
C LYS A 191 9.38 38.99 6.86
N ASN A 192 9.94 38.25 7.82
CA ASN A 192 10.03 36.79 7.82
C ASN A 192 10.51 36.22 6.48
N LEU A 193 11.53 36.85 5.87
CA LEU A 193 12.05 36.37 4.59
C LEU A 193 12.66 34.97 4.77
N PRO A 194 12.39 34.03 3.85
CA PRO A 194 13.05 32.73 3.84
C PRO A 194 14.55 32.91 3.53
N HIS A 195 15.35 31.89 3.84
CA HIS A 195 16.76 31.81 3.42
C HIS A 195 17.71 32.91 3.93
N THR A 196 17.36 33.62 5.01
CA THR A 196 18.23 34.67 5.59
C THR A 196 19.62 34.17 6.00
N ARG A 197 19.77 32.89 6.37
CA ARG A 197 21.08 32.25 6.62
C ARG A 197 22.00 32.32 5.41
N GLN A 198 21.48 32.09 4.20
CA GLN A 198 22.29 32.09 2.98
C GLN A 198 22.84 33.48 2.64
N LEU A 199 22.17 34.54 3.12
CA LEU A 199 22.67 35.91 2.96
C LEU A 199 23.93 36.15 3.80
N LEU A 200 24.10 35.46 4.93
CA LEU A 200 25.32 35.56 5.74
C LEU A 200 26.54 35.05 4.99
N HIS A 201 26.37 34.06 4.11
CA HIS A 201 27.46 33.48 3.33
C HIS A 201 28.14 34.51 2.41
N LEU A 202 27.48 35.62 2.08
CA LEU A 202 28.07 36.71 1.30
C LEU A 202 29.22 37.42 2.04
N HIS A 203 29.21 37.35 3.37
CA HIS A 203 30.17 38.00 4.25
C HIS A 203 31.03 37.02 5.04
N GLN A 204 30.88 35.72 4.79
CA GLN A 204 31.62 34.66 5.47
C GLN A 204 32.71 34.09 4.58
N HIS A 205 33.88 33.83 5.15
CA HIS A 205 34.96 33.07 4.52
C HIS A 205 35.48 31.98 5.47
N PHE A 206 35.97 30.88 4.91
CA PHE A 206 36.51 29.76 5.68
C PHE A 206 38.04 29.78 5.64
N GLU A 207 38.68 29.83 6.81
CA GLU A 207 40.14 29.82 6.95
C GLU A 207 40.62 28.45 7.41
N LYS A 208 41.47 27.80 6.59
CA LYS A 208 42.04 26.47 6.87
C LYS A 208 43.22 26.53 7.85
N GLY A 209 43.39 25.47 8.64
CA GLY A 209 44.52 25.33 9.57
C GLY A 209 44.44 26.22 10.82
N VAL A 210 43.34 26.95 11.00
CA VAL A 210 43.08 27.72 12.22
C VAL A 210 42.58 26.78 13.31
N PRO A 211 43.21 26.77 14.51
CA PRO A 211 42.79 25.88 15.58
C PRO A 211 41.41 26.30 16.13
N ARG A 212 40.50 25.33 16.25
CA ARG A 212 39.14 25.49 16.78
C ARG A 212 39.13 25.59 18.31
N ILE A 213 39.81 26.62 18.84
CA ILE A 213 39.95 26.88 20.28
C ILE A 213 38.94 27.95 20.70
N MET A 214 38.28 27.74 21.85
CA MET A 214 37.24 28.63 22.33
C MET A 214 37.83 29.79 23.16
N ARG A 215 37.62 31.02 22.70
CA ARG A 215 38.09 32.23 23.40
C ARG A 215 36.95 32.93 24.17
N PRO A 216 37.25 33.56 25.31
CA PRO A 216 36.26 34.32 26.06
C PRO A 216 35.64 35.43 25.21
N ASN A 217 34.31 35.59 25.31
CA ASN A 217 33.53 36.61 24.58
C ASN A 217 33.55 36.50 23.05
N GLU A 218 34.05 35.41 22.46
CA GLU A 218 33.99 35.18 21.02
C GLU A 218 33.01 34.06 20.69
N ILE A 219 32.47 34.10 19.47
CA ILE A 219 31.73 32.98 18.89
C ILE A 219 32.64 32.25 17.90
N LEU A 220 32.72 30.93 18.03
CA LEU A 220 33.38 30.06 17.08
C LEU A 220 32.34 29.50 16.12
N LEU A 221 32.53 29.75 14.83
CA LEU A 221 31.75 29.14 13.76
C LEU A 221 32.52 27.96 13.18
N ALA A 222 32.23 26.77 13.66
CA ALA A 222 32.89 25.54 13.24
C ALA A 222 32.09 24.88 12.12
N LYS A 223 32.78 24.35 11.10
CA LYS A 223 32.14 23.81 9.90
C LYS A 223 32.31 22.29 9.78
N THR A 224 31.26 21.54 9.50
CA THR A 224 31.28 20.11 9.16
C THR A 224 31.01 19.90 7.66
N ALA A 225 31.11 18.66 7.18
CA ALA A 225 30.49 18.29 5.91
C ALA A 225 28.96 18.45 6.00
N PRO A 226 28.26 18.88 4.92
CA PRO A 226 26.81 19.08 4.98
C PRO A 226 26.05 17.81 5.37
N LEU A 227 25.33 17.86 6.49
CA LEU A 227 24.43 16.78 6.89
C LEU A 227 23.06 16.97 6.22
N HIS A 228 22.68 16.03 5.37
CA HIS A 228 21.36 15.99 4.75
C HIS A 228 20.48 15.02 5.53
N ILE A 229 19.37 15.52 6.08
CA ILE A 229 18.41 14.72 6.84
C ILE A 229 17.01 14.96 6.29
N ARG A 230 16.25 13.89 6.03
CA ARG A 230 14.84 13.97 5.61
C ARG A 230 13.86 13.17 6.45
N THR A 231 14.37 12.28 7.29
CA THR A 231 13.56 11.25 7.96
C THR A 231 13.56 11.36 9.48
N VAL A 232 14.35 12.29 10.02
CA VAL A 232 14.49 12.58 11.45
C VAL A 232 14.80 14.06 11.68
N TYR A 233 14.68 14.50 12.92
CA TYR A 233 15.35 15.69 13.43
C TYR A 233 16.71 15.30 14.00
N ALA A 234 17.67 16.22 13.98
CA ALA A 234 18.89 16.10 14.77
C ALA A 234 18.95 17.21 15.82
N HIS A 235 19.48 16.92 17.00
CA HIS A 235 19.59 17.83 18.13
C HIS A 235 20.99 17.71 18.73
N VAL A 236 21.69 18.83 18.90
CA VAL A 236 23.01 18.87 19.53
C VAL A 236 22.89 18.43 20.99
N VAL A 237 23.78 17.56 21.44
CA VAL A 237 23.77 17.04 22.82
C VAL A 237 24.73 17.85 23.70
N PRO A 238 24.26 18.84 24.49
CA PRO A 238 25.17 19.77 25.15
C PRO A 238 26.02 19.11 26.24
N SER A 239 25.51 18.03 26.86
CA SER A 239 26.21 17.29 27.92
C SER A 239 27.41 16.47 27.42
N LEU A 240 27.53 16.27 26.11
CA LEU A 240 28.65 15.56 25.48
C LEU A 240 29.68 16.51 24.87
N LEU A 241 29.44 17.82 24.92
CA LEU A 241 30.44 18.81 24.51
C LEU A 241 31.60 18.86 25.52
N PRO A 242 32.82 19.18 25.07
CA PRO A 242 33.94 19.37 25.98
C PRO A 242 33.66 20.41 27.07
N PRO A 243 34.21 20.24 28.30
CA PRO A 243 34.01 21.20 29.38
C PRO A 243 34.39 22.63 28.98
N GLY A 244 33.52 23.58 29.32
CA GLY A 244 33.70 25.01 29.00
C GLY A 244 33.24 25.42 27.60
N ILE A 245 32.76 24.49 26.78
CA ILE A 245 32.17 24.75 25.45
C ILE A 245 30.64 24.62 25.54
N GLN A 246 29.93 25.55 24.93
CA GLN A 246 28.48 25.53 24.79
C GLN A 246 28.09 25.79 23.33
N HIS A 247 27.01 25.17 22.88
CA HIS A 247 26.36 25.52 21.63
C HIS A 247 25.27 26.58 21.90
N THR A 248 25.01 27.46 20.94
CA THR A 248 23.85 28.36 21.02
C THR A 248 22.54 27.57 21.02
N SER A 249 21.42 28.22 21.31
CA SER A 249 20.11 27.59 21.22
C SER A 249 19.63 27.31 19.79
N ALA A 250 20.44 27.54 18.75
CA ALA A 250 20.17 27.03 17.40
C ALA A 250 20.61 25.55 17.26
N ASP A 251 20.19 24.73 18.22
CA ASP A 251 20.70 23.38 18.50
C ASP A 251 19.99 22.23 17.77
N PHE A 252 19.00 22.48 16.91
CA PHE A 252 18.32 21.41 16.18
C PHE A 252 18.21 21.65 14.66
N LEU A 253 18.24 20.56 13.91
CA LEU A 253 18.13 20.50 12.46
C LEU A 253 16.80 19.86 12.04
N GLN A 254 16.14 20.47 11.05
CA GLN A 254 14.87 20.01 10.52
C GLN A 254 15.04 19.12 9.26
N PRO A 255 14.09 18.20 9.02
CA PRO A 255 14.09 17.28 7.87
C PRO A 255 13.77 17.95 6.51
N ASP A 256 13.33 19.21 6.48
CA ASP A 256 12.97 19.94 5.26
C ASP A 256 14.16 20.67 4.61
N THR A 257 15.32 20.54 5.21
CA THR A 257 16.48 21.35 4.86
C THR A 257 17.14 20.82 3.58
N THR A 258 17.49 21.73 2.67
CA THR A 258 18.10 21.38 1.37
C THR A 258 19.62 21.27 1.46
N ALA A 259 20.23 21.96 2.42
CA ALA A 259 21.64 21.86 2.81
C ALA A 259 21.81 22.60 4.16
N SER A 260 21.39 22.00 5.27
CA SER A 260 21.54 22.68 6.55
C SER A 260 22.07 21.77 7.64
N GLY A 261 23.05 22.28 8.36
CA GLY A 261 23.79 21.55 9.37
C GLY A 261 25.30 21.55 9.14
N ASP A 262 25.83 22.45 8.31
CA ASP A 262 27.27 22.50 8.05
C ASP A 262 28.01 23.48 8.97
N ILE A 263 27.37 24.52 9.50
CA ILE A 263 27.97 25.48 10.44
C ILE A 263 27.29 25.36 11.80
N TYR A 264 28.11 25.23 12.85
CA TYR A 264 27.71 25.14 14.25
C TYR A 264 28.27 26.32 15.04
N GLU A 265 27.43 26.85 15.93
CA GLU A 265 27.65 28.11 16.61
C GLU A 265 27.99 27.87 18.08
N LEU A 266 29.27 28.02 18.43
CA LEU A 266 29.79 27.61 19.74
C LEU A 266 30.42 28.80 20.48
N PHE A 267 30.30 28.81 21.80
CA PHE A 267 30.85 29.86 22.66
C PHE A 267 31.32 29.29 24.01
N GLY A 268 32.08 30.08 24.77
CA GLY A 268 32.55 29.69 26.10
C GLY A 268 34.03 29.97 26.30
N THR A 269 34.74 29.11 27.02
CA THR A 269 36.19 29.21 27.23
C THR A 269 36.75 27.82 27.47
N SER A 270 37.62 27.35 26.59
CA SER A 270 38.28 26.06 26.69
C SER A 270 39.55 26.02 25.86
N ASN A 271 40.58 25.36 26.38
CA ASN A 271 41.85 25.14 25.69
C ASN A 271 41.86 23.83 24.87
N GLN A 272 40.79 23.04 24.94
CA GLN A 272 40.65 21.82 24.14
C GLN A 272 40.26 22.19 22.71
N ILE A 273 40.88 21.52 21.74
CA ILE A 273 40.48 21.63 20.33
C ILE A 273 39.17 20.87 20.17
N LEU A 274 38.19 21.50 19.54
CA LEU A 274 36.91 20.87 19.26
C LEU A 274 37.00 20.07 17.94
N ASP A 275 36.84 18.76 17.99
CA ASP A 275 37.02 17.90 16.81
C ASP A 275 35.71 17.42 16.18
N ASP A 276 34.66 17.24 16.98
CA ASP A 276 33.35 16.80 16.51
C ASP A 276 32.18 17.49 17.23
N ILE A 277 30.99 17.34 16.66
CA ILE A 277 29.73 17.75 17.26
C ILE A 277 28.82 16.53 17.49
N PRO A 278 28.37 16.28 18.75
CA PRO A 278 27.47 15.19 19.08
C PRO A 278 26.01 15.57 18.77
N LEU A 279 25.32 14.75 18.00
CA LEU A 279 23.90 14.89 17.65
C LEU A 279 23.09 13.67 18.09
N GLU A 280 21.99 13.88 18.79
CA GLU A 280 20.94 12.87 18.96
C GLU A 280 19.81 13.09 17.95
N PHE A 281 18.93 12.10 17.76
CA PHE A 281 17.91 12.15 16.72
C PHE A 281 16.50 11.83 17.24
N TYR A 282 15.50 12.45 16.60
CA TYR A 282 14.08 12.23 16.87
C TYR A 282 13.34 11.89 15.58
N THR A 283 12.50 10.86 15.58
CA THR A 283 11.80 10.43 14.36
C THR A 283 10.67 11.39 13.97
N LEU A 284 10.33 11.41 12.68
CA LEU A 284 9.13 12.07 12.17
C LEU A 284 7.87 11.26 12.46
N GLU A 285 6.72 11.86 12.15
CA GLU A 285 5.43 11.20 12.22
C GLU A 285 5.53 9.89 11.42
N PRO A 286 4.98 8.77 11.90
CA PRO A 286 5.10 7.47 11.26
C PRO A 286 4.90 7.46 9.73
N HIS A 287 4.00 8.30 9.24
CA HIS A 287 3.64 8.41 7.82
C HIS A 287 4.62 9.25 6.99
N ARG A 288 5.54 10.00 7.62
CA ARG A 288 6.52 10.92 7.00
C ARG A 288 7.98 10.44 7.06
N GLU A 289 8.23 9.29 7.68
CA GLU A 289 9.58 8.75 7.90
C GLU A 289 10.27 8.20 6.64
N HIS A 290 9.60 8.11 5.48
CA HIS A 290 10.11 7.47 4.25
C HIS A 290 10.50 5.98 4.41
N ILE A 291 9.91 5.27 5.37
CA ILE A 291 10.22 3.85 5.62
C ILE A 291 9.59 2.95 4.55
N PHE A 292 10.35 1.98 4.08
CA PHE A 292 9.91 0.96 3.13
C PHE A 292 9.07 -0.10 3.83
N PHE A 293 8.11 -0.68 3.11
CA PHE A 293 7.22 -1.68 3.65
C PHE A 293 7.95 -2.98 4.06
N SER A 294 9.04 -3.32 3.36
CA SER A 294 9.92 -4.44 3.70
C SER A 294 10.59 -4.30 5.07
N ASP A 295 10.77 -3.07 5.57
CA ASP A 295 11.44 -2.80 6.85
C ASP A 295 10.43 -2.71 8.01
N ARG A 296 9.15 -3.05 7.77
CA ARG A 296 8.06 -2.97 8.75
C ARG A 296 7.68 -4.37 9.26
N ASP A 297 8.61 -5.08 9.86
CA ASP A 297 8.43 -6.47 10.32
C ASP A 297 7.17 -6.67 11.18
N GLN A 298 6.94 -5.77 12.15
CA GLN A 298 5.76 -5.84 13.02
C GLN A 298 4.46 -5.65 12.23
N LEU A 299 4.43 -4.76 11.24
CA LEU A 299 3.23 -4.58 10.40
C LEU A 299 3.00 -5.83 9.55
N THR A 300 4.06 -6.40 8.97
CA THR A 300 3.97 -7.64 8.20
C THR A 300 3.42 -8.77 9.04
N ALA A 301 3.93 -8.97 10.27
CA ALA A 301 3.42 -9.96 11.20
C ALA A 301 1.92 -9.76 11.54
N CYS A 302 1.47 -8.52 11.77
CA CYS A 302 0.05 -8.23 11.98
C CYS A 302 -0.83 -8.55 10.76
N LEU A 303 -0.29 -8.53 9.55
CA LEU A 303 -1.04 -8.80 8.33
C LEU A 303 -1.09 -10.28 7.94
N GLU A 304 -0.17 -11.07 8.48
CA GLU A 304 -0.15 -12.53 8.34
C GLU A 304 -1.06 -13.21 9.36
N ASP A 305 -1.37 -12.55 10.49
CA ASP A 305 -2.37 -12.99 11.46
C ASP A 305 -3.79 -12.54 11.05
N PRO A 306 -4.71 -13.46 10.70
CA PRO A 306 -6.07 -13.11 10.38
C PRO A 306 -6.77 -12.34 11.49
N LYS A 307 -6.55 -12.74 12.75
CA LYS A 307 -7.23 -12.14 13.90
C LYS A 307 -6.94 -10.64 13.99
N SER A 308 -5.66 -10.27 13.88
CA SER A 308 -5.23 -8.86 13.87
C SER A 308 -5.94 -8.02 12.79
N LEU A 309 -6.16 -8.57 11.59
CA LEU A 309 -6.90 -7.88 10.51
C LEU A 309 -8.40 -7.79 10.81
N PHE A 310 -9.03 -8.87 11.29
CA PHE A 310 -10.44 -8.85 11.67
C PHE A 310 -10.71 -7.87 12.82
N ASP A 311 -9.86 -7.88 13.85
CA ASP A 311 -9.94 -6.98 15.00
C ASP A 311 -9.77 -5.52 14.56
N ALA A 312 -8.81 -5.23 13.68
CA ALA A 312 -8.64 -3.89 13.11
C ALA A 312 -9.90 -3.41 12.39
N PHE A 313 -10.50 -4.24 11.53
CA PHE A 313 -11.74 -3.87 10.85
C PHE A 313 -12.95 -3.74 11.79
N ALA A 314 -12.97 -4.46 12.92
CA ALA A 314 -14.02 -4.32 13.92
C ALA A 314 -14.04 -2.91 14.56
N THR A 315 -12.94 -2.16 14.46
CA THR A 315 -12.85 -0.76 14.92
C THR A 315 -13.45 0.24 13.94
N ALA A 316 -13.86 -0.18 12.74
CA ALA A 316 -14.43 0.71 11.74
C ALA A 316 -15.83 1.20 12.18
N PRO A 317 -16.15 2.51 12.15
CA PRO A 317 -17.38 3.06 12.75
C PRO A 317 -18.69 2.60 12.10
N GLU A 318 -19.70 2.27 12.91
CA GLU A 318 -21.06 1.96 12.47
C GLU A 318 -21.85 3.21 12.00
N PRO A 319 -22.96 3.07 11.24
CA PRO A 319 -23.50 1.84 10.67
C PRO A 319 -22.68 1.31 9.47
N LYS A 320 -22.70 -0.01 9.23
CA LYS A 320 -21.99 -0.68 8.10
C LYS A 320 -22.19 -0.05 6.73
N LYS A 321 -23.34 0.61 6.48
CA LYS A 321 -23.62 1.35 5.24
C LYS A 321 -22.70 2.55 4.99
N LEU A 322 -22.01 3.05 6.01
CA LEU A 322 -21.04 4.13 5.85
C LEU A 322 -19.77 3.62 5.18
N LEU A 323 -19.22 4.43 4.29
CA LEU A 323 -17.92 4.17 3.71
C LEU A 323 -16.87 4.54 4.76
N ALA A 324 -15.88 3.68 4.98
CA ALA A 324 -14.80 3.92 5.93
C ALA A 324 -13.46 3.51 5.33
N SER A 325 -12.40 4.29 5.59
CA SER A 325 -11.03 3.93 5.22
C SER A 325 -10.01 4.46 6.22
N VAL A 326 -8.89 3.76 6.36
CA VAL A 326 -7.73 4.19 7.14
C VAL A 326 -6.45 3.73 6.43
N PHE A 327 -5.43 4.59 6.44
CA PHE A 327 -4.10 4.25 5.96
C PHE A 327 -3.18 3.92 7.15
N VAL A 328 -2.54 2.76 7.10
CA VAL A 328 -1.75 2.19 8.20
C VAL A 328 -0.29 2.00 7.75
N VAL A 329 0.64 2.53 8.54
CA VAL A 329 2.09 2.49 8.25
C VAL A 329 2.92 1.78 9.32
N LYS A 330 2.36 1.49 10.51
CA LYS A 330 3.06 0.80 11.62
C LYS A 330 2.21 -0.33 12.21
N GLY A 331 2.88 -1.38 12.71
CA GLY A 331 2.22 -2.48 13.40
C GLY A 331 1.53 -2.05 14.71
N THR A 332 2.16 -1.18 15.50
CA THR A 332 1.53 -0.59 16.70
C THR A 332 0.30 0.26 16.37
N GLN A 333 0.28 0.95 15.22
CA GLN A 333 -0.90 1.67 14.75
C GLN A 333 -2.03 0.68 14.46
N MET A 334 -1.74 -0.39 13.71
CA MET A 334 -2.69 -1.46 13.38
C MET A 334 -3.36 -2.06 14.64
N GLN A 335 -2.56 -2.40 15.65
CA GLN A 335 -3.02 -3.04 16.89
C GLN A 335 -3.87 -2.12 17.78
N ASN A 336 -3.70 -0.80 17.65
CA ASN A 336 -4.36 0.20 18.50
C ASN A 336 -5.37 1.06 17.74
N LEU A 337 -5.83 0.60 16.56
CA LEU A 337 -6.84 1.31 15.78
C LEU A 337 -8.11 1.54 16.61
N LYS A 338 -8.72 2.70 16.44
CA LYS A 338 -9.98 3.11 17.07
C LYS A 338 -10.89 3.74 16.03
N GLU A 339 -12.18 3.85 16.35
CA GLU A 339 -13.19 4.48 15.48
C GLU A 339 -12.78 5.85 14.95
N LYS A 340 -12.12 6.68 15.78
CA LYS A 340 -11.66 8.02 15.41
C LYS A 340 -10.56 8.06 14.35
N ASP A 341 -9.85 6.95 14.14
CA ASP A 341 -8.73 6.87 13.18
C ASP A 341 -9.23 6.63 11.75
N TRP A 342 -10.50 6.23 11.60
CA TRP A 342 -11.14 5.99 10.30
C TRP A 342 -11.73 7.28 9.73
N ILE A 343 -11.44 7.55 8.46
CA ILE A 343 -12.21 8.54 7.70
C ILE A 343 -13.51 7.89 7.27
N VAL A 344 -14.62 8.47 7.71
CA VAL A 344 -15.98 8.00 7.41
C VAL A 344 -16.72 9.00 6.55
N ARG A 345 -17.43 8.48 5.55
CA ARG A 345 -18.21 9.24 4.57
C ARG A 345 -19.55 8.54 4.31
N GLU A 346 -20.58 9.32 4.02
CA GLU A 346 -21.87 8.76 3.62
C GLU A 346 -21.81 8.29 2.16
N SER A 347 -22.43 7.15 1.87
CA SER A 347 -22.60 6.69 0.50
C SER A 347 -23.74 7.48 -0.16
N VAL A 348 -23.40 8.42 -1.03
CA VAL A 348 -24.37 9.14 -1.85
C VAL A 348 -24.45 8.49 -3.22
N LYS A 349 -25.66 8.18 -3.69
CA LYS A 349 -25.88 7.81 -5.09
C LYS A 349 -25.82 9.09 -5.92
N HIS A 350 -24.88 9.15 -6.87
CA HIS A 350 -24.78 10.26 -7.81
C HIS A 350 -25.37 9.85 -9.15
N GLU A 351 -26.27 10.66 -9.69
CA GLU A 351 -26.65 10.57 -11.09
C GLU A 351 -25.60 11.25 -11.95
N PHE A 352 -25.00 10.47 -12.85
CA PHE A 352 -24.01 10.95 -13.80
C PHE A 352 -24.75 11.46 -15.05
N PRO A 353 -24.67 12.77 -15.38
CA PRO A 353 -25.35 13.35 -16.55
C PRO A 353 -24.99 12.70 -17.89
N GLY A 354 -23.84 12.01 -17.95
CA GLY A 354 -23.36 11.34 -19.13
C GLY A 354 -22.71 12.30 -20.14
N LEU A 355 -22.42 11.76 -21.32
CA LEU A 355 -21.67 12.47 -22.38
C LEU A 355 -22.42 13.66 -22.99
N SER A 356 -23.72 13.80 -22.75
CA SER A 356 -24.51 14.95 -23.18
C SER A 356 -24.12 16.25 -22.45
N HIS A 357 -23.54 16.14 -21.24
CA HIS A 357 -23.11 17.28 -20.43
C HIS A 357 -21.70 17.04 -19.85
N PRO A 358 -20.65 17.00 -20.68
CA PRO A 358 -19.32 16.53 -20.28
C PRO A 358 -18.67 17.36 -19.16
N ALA A 359 -18.86 18.69 -19.15
CA ALA A 359 -18.36 19.54 -18.07
C ALA A 359 -19.05 19.24 -16.73
N ARG A 360 -20.38 19.07 -16.73
CA ARG A 360 -21.14 18.72 -15.54
C ARG A 360 -20.81 17.30 -15.06
N GLN A 361 -20.64 16.35 -15.99
CA GLN A 361 -20.18 15.00 -15.72
C GLN A 361 -18.83 15.00 -15.00
N SER A 362 -17.85 15.77 -15.50
CA SER A 362 -16.52 15.89 -14.88
C SER A 362 -16.62 16.44 -13.46
N LEU A 363 -17.40 17.50 -13.25
CA LEU A 363 -17.57 18.12 -11.93
C LEU A 363 -18.24 17.16 -10.92
N VAL A 364 -19.25 16.40 -11.35
CA VAL A 364 -19.92 15.41 -10.49
C VAL A 364 -18.97 14.25 -10.15
N ALA A 365 -18.18 13.79 -11.12
CA ALA A 365 -17.18 12.74 -10.90
C ALA A 365 -16.09 13.18 -9.91
N GLU A 366 -15.58 14.41 -10.04
CA GLU A 366 -14.59 14.98 -9.11
C GLU A 366 -15.14 15.07 -7.70
N LYS A 367 -16.36 15.61 -7.52
CA LYS A 367 -17.03 15.66 -6.21
C LYS A 367 -17.26 14.27 -5.61
N TYR A 368 -17.57 13.28 -6.44
CA TYR A 368 -17.73 11.90 -5.97
C TYR A 368 -16.40 11.28 -5.55
N ILE A 369 -15.31 11.55 -6.27
CA ILE A 369 -13.97 11.12 -5.89
C ILE A 369 -13.57 11.72 -4.54
N GLU A 370 -13.75 13.03 -4.36
CA GLU A 370 -13.46 13.75 -3.11
C GLU A 370 -14.31 13.28 -1.93
N SER A 371 -15.52 12.77 -2.21
CA SER A 371 -16.41 12.22 -1.17
C SER A 371 -16.01 10.82 -0.70
N GLN A 372 -15.06 10.15 -1.37
CA GLN A 372 -14.62 8.82 -0.94
C GLN A 372 -13.72 8.89 0.31
N PRO A 373 -13.86 7.97 1.27
CA PRO A 373 -13.05 7.98 2.48
C PRO A 373 -11.55 7.70 2.22
N ALA A 374 -11.21 7.03 1.11
CA ALA A 374 -9.83 6.77 0.73
C ALA A 374 -9.15 8.01 0.12
N PHE A 375 -9.92 8.95 -0.43
CA PHE A 375 -9.40 10.11 -1.18
C PHE A 375 -8.37 10.94 -0.38
N PRO A 376 -8.61 11.32 0.89
CA PRO A 376 -7.66 12.14 1.64
C PRO A 376 -6.28 11.47 1.81
N PHE A 377 -6.24 10.14 1.91
CA PHE A 377 -4.98 9.39 2.02
C PHE A 377 -4.23 9.37 0.68
N LEU A 378 -4.95 9.07 -0.41
CA LEU A 378 -4.36 9.08 -1.75
C LEU A 378 -3.84 10.49 -2.10
N LYS A 379 -4.64 11.52 -1.82
CA LYS A 379 -4.24 12.91 -2.00
C LYS A 379 -3.02 13.29 -1.16
N ALA A 380 -2.98 12.87 0.11
CA ALA A 380 -1.82 13.10 0.98
C ALA A 380 -0.54 12.40 0.47
N ILE A 381 -0.64 11.23 -0.17
CA ILE A 381 0.51 10.59 -0.83
C ILE A 381 0.96 11.41 -2.05
N GLU A 382 0.02 11.85 -2.90
CA GLU A 382 0.33 12.67 -4.08
C GLU A 382 1.07 13.96 -3.70
N ASP A 383 0.55 14.64 -2.67
CA ASP A 383 1.09 15.89 -2.14
C ASP A 383 2.41 15.70 -1.36
N GLY A 384 2.77 14.45 -1.04
CA GLY A 384 4.00 14.10 -0.33
C GLY A 384 3.91 14.30 1.19
N LEU A 385 2.71 14.37 1.74
CA LEU A 385 2.45 14.35 3.19
C LEU A 385 2.61 12.93 3.74
N ILE A 386 2.19 11.91 2.99
CA ILE A 386 2.54 10.52 3.28
C ILE A 386 3.72 10.13 2.40
N THR A 387 4.82 9.75 3.04
CA THR A 387 6.05 9.32 2.37
C THR A 387 6.51 7.92 2.78
N SER A 388 6.07 7.43 3.93
CA SER A 388 6.26 6.05 4.36
C SER A 388 5.32 5.11 3.59
N GLN A 389 5.83 3.92 3.27
CA GLN A 389 5.04 2.88 2.65
C GLN A 389 4.12 2.20 3.68
N GLY A 390 2.93 1.82 3.24
CA GLY A 390 1.88 1.28 4.12
C GLY A 390 0.77 0.58 3.35
N ILE A 391 -0.34 0.37 4.05
CA ILE A 391 -1.52 -0.32 3.53
C ILE A 391 -2.77 0.55 3.67
N LEU A 392 -3.75 0.29 2.82
CA LEU A 392 -5.07 0.87 2.92
C LEU A 392 -6.06 -0.18 3.39
N LEU A 393 -6.74 0.08 4.49
CA LEU A 393 -7.91 -0.68 4.92
C LEU A 393 -9.16 0.09 4.50
N THR A 394 -10.07 -0.55 3.76
CA THR A 394 -11.33 0.05 3.33
C THR A 394 -12.50 -0.87 3.67
N ARG A 395 -13.61 -0.33 4.18
CA ARG A 395 -14.77 -1.21 4.45
C ARG A 395 -15.28 -1.85 3.16
N HIS A 396 -15.47 -1.04 2.13
CA HIS A 396 -15.91 -1.47 0.80
C HIS A 396 -14.76 -1.37 -0.18
N PHE A 397 -14.72 -2.24 -1.20
CA PHE A 397 -13.74 -2.15 -2.28
C PHE A 397 -13.71 -0.72 -2.86
N PRO A 398 -12.53 -0.11 -3.09
CA PRO A 398 -12.43 1.24 -3.63
C PRO A 398 -13.19 1.38 -4.95
N THR A 399 -13.95 2.47 -5.09
CA THR A 399 -14.68 2.76 -6.32
C THR A 399 -13.74 2.82 -7.54
N PRO A 400 -14.16 2.29 -8.70
CA PRO A 400 -13.42 2.43 -9.97
C PRO A 400 -13.12 3.88 -10.37
N LEU A 401 -13.87 4.87 -9.88
CA LEU A 401 -13.58 6.29 -10.15
C LEU A 401 -12.28 6.78 -9.47
N LEU A 402 -11.76 6.06 -8.47
CA LEU A 402 -10.44 6.33 -7.88
C LEU A 402 -9.28 5.77 -8.71
N LYS A 403 -9.56 5.03 -9.79
CA LYS A 403 -8.55 4.32 -10.60
C LYS A 403 -7.39 5.22 -11.04
N ARG A 404 -7.68 6.45 -11.49
CA ARG A 404 -6.63 7.42 -11.88
C ARG A 404 -5.64 7.69 -10.75
N MET A 405 -6.14 7.84 -9.52
CA MET A 405 -5.30 8.09 -8.36
C MET A 405 -4.58 6.80 -7.96
N LEU A 406 -5.29 5.68 -7.86
CA LEU A 406 -4.73 4.40 -7.40
C LEU A 406 -3.56 3.90 -8.25
N LEU A 407 -3.61 4.15 -9.56
CA LEU A 407 -2.58 3.71 -10.52
C LEU A 407 -1.48 4.76 -10.74
N ASN A 408 -1.47 5.86 -10.00
CA ASN A 408 -0.39 6.85 -10.04
C ASN A 408 0.89 6.26 -9.42
N ASP A 409 2.05 6.51 -10.06
CA ASP A 409 3.39 6.12 -9.57
C ASP A 409 3.65 6.50 -8.11
N LEU A 410 3.16 7.67 -7.66
CA LEU A 410 3.31 8.13 -6.28
C LEU A 410 2.54 7.22 -5.31
N ILE A 411 1.32 6.83 -5.69
CA ILE A 411 0.51 5.89 -4.93
C ILE A 411 1.17 4.51 -4.93
N GLN A 412 1.57 3.99 -6.08
CA GLN A 412 2.25 2.69 -6.17
C GLN A 412 3.53 2.62 -5.30
N ARG A 413 4.24 3.74 -5.16
CA ARG A 413 5.40 3.84 -4.27
C ARG A 413 5.03 3.69 -2.80
N CYS A 414 3.92 4.25 -2.33
CA CYS A 414 3.56 4.26 -0.89
C CYS A 414 2.52 3.20 -0.51
N LEU A 415 1.48 3.02 -1.32
CA LEU A 415 0.43 2.02 -1.12
C LEU A 415 0.91 0.65 -1.57
N LYS A 416 1.13 -0.25 -0.61
CA LYS A 416 1.66 -1.60 -0.89
C LYS A 416 0.62 -2.70 -0.87
N ARG A 417 -0.52 -2.50 -0.19
CA ARG A 417 -1.62 -3.47 -0.13
C ARG A 417 -2.95 -2.75 0.11
N ILE A 418 -4.02 -3.27 -0.47
CA ILE A 418 -5.40 -2.85 -0.17
C ILE A 418 -6.12 -4.02 0.48
N TYR A 419 -6.74 -3.80 1.64
CA TYR A 419 -7.62 -4.78 2.29
C TYR A 419 -9.04 -4.23 2.33
N PHE A 420 -10.03 -5.07 2.03
CA PHE A 420 -11.44 -4.69 2.13
C PHE A 420 -12.34 -5.78 2.70
N GLN A 421 -13.52 -5.42 3.24
CA GLN A 421 -14.49 -6.38 3.79
C GLN A 421 -15.62 -6.73 2.84
N TYR A 422 -16.14 -5.73 2.11
CA TYR A 422 -17.31 -5.90 1.24
C TYR A 422 -16.98 -5.51 -0.21
N PRO A 423 -17.23 -6.39 -1.20
CA PRO A 423 -17.05 -6.09 -2.62
C PRO A 423 -17.78 -4.84 -3.12
N SER A 424 -18.95 -4.53 -2.56
CA SER A 424 -19.74 -3.38 -2.98
C SER A 424 -20.56 -2.80 -1.83
N CYS A 425 -20.66 -1.47 -1.78
CA CYS A 425 -21.58 -0.80 -0.85
C CYS A 425 -23.05 -0.94 -1.25
N SER A 426 -23.35 -1.11 -2.54
CA SER A 426 -24.74 -1.13 -3.04
C SER A 426 -25.22 -2.52 -3.46
N HIS A 427 -24.29 -3.48 -3.60
CA HIS A 427 -24.58 -4.85 -4.06
C HIS A 427 -23.91 -5.90 -3.16
N ASP A 428 -23.57 -5.51 -1.93
CA ASP A 428 -22.99 -6.36 -0.88
C ASP A 428 -21.77 -7.16 -1.36
N GLY A 429 -21.95 -8.48 -1.50
CA GLY A 429 -20.93 -9.47 -1.84
C GLY A 429 -20.56 -9.55 -3.33
N PHE A 430 -21.03 -8.65 -4.20
CA PHE A 430 -20.91 -8.83 -5.65
C PHE A 430 -20.27 -7.64 -6.38
N PHE A 431 -19.22 -7.94 -7.15
CA PHE A 431 -18.49 -6.96 -7.97
C PHE A 431 -19.25 -6.59 -9.25
N SER A 432 -19.27 -5.30 -9.58
CA SER A 432 -19.61 -4.82 -10.92
C SER A 432 -18.52 -5.22 -11.92
N HIS A 433 -18.79 -5.03 -13.22
CA HIS A 433 -17.77 -5.16 -14.25
C HIS A 433 -16.58 -4.22 -14.01
N GLU A 434 -16.83 -2.94 -13.70
CA GLU A 434 -15.78 -1.94 -13.47
C GLU A 434 -14.91 -2.27 -12.25
N ASP A 435 -15.49 -2.84 -11.20
CA ASP A 435 -14.74 -3.29 -10.03
C ASP A 435 -13.76 -4.41 -10.41
N ARG A 436 -14.21 -5.38 -11.22
CA ARG A 436 -13.35 -6.48 -11.69
C ARG A 436 -12.24 -5.99 -12.59
N THR A 437 -12.52 -5.07 -13.51
CA THR A 437 -11.49 -4.43 -14.33
C THR A 437 -10.47 -3.70 -13.45
N THR A 438 -10.93 -2.99 -12.42
CA THR A 438 -10.04 -2.32 -11.47
C THR A 438 -9.16 -3.32 -10.69
N LEU A 439 -9.69 -4.49 -10.31
CA LEU A 439 -8.88 -5.56 -9.69
C LEU A 439 -7.78 -6.07 -10.63
N VAL A 440 -8.10 -6.27 -11.92
CA VAL A 440 -7.13 -6.68 -12.94
C VAL A 440 -6.03 -5.62 -13.07
N ASP A 441 -6.39 -4.35 -13.13
CA ASP A 441 -5.41 -3.25 -13.24
C ASP A 441 -4.53 -3.14 -12.00
N LEU A 442 -5.11 -3.18 -10.80
CA LEU A 442 -4.33 -3.17 -9.56
C LEU A 442 -3.33 -4.33 -9.50
N ALA A 443 -3.72 -5.52 -9.94
CA ALA A 443 -2.83 -6.67 -10.05
C ALA A 443 -1.69 -6.44 -11.06
N LYS A 444 -2.00 -5.91 -12.26
CA LYS A 444 -1.01 -5.58 -13.29
C LYS A 444 -0.03 -4.50 -12.84
N PHE A 445 -0.48 -3.53 -12.03
CA PHE A 445 0.36 -2.47 -11.44
C PHE A 445 1.04 -2.90 -10.13
N GLY A 446 0.94 -4.17 -9.72
CA GLY A 446 1.65 -4.67 -8.54
C GLY A 446 1.14 -4.10 -7.22
N ILE A 447 -0.16 -3.78 -7.13
CA ILE A 447 -0.85 -3.40 -5.89
C ILE A 447 -1.76 -4.58 -5.50
N PRO A 448 -1.31 -5.48 -4.60
CA PRO A 448 -2.10 -6.63 -4.17
C PRO A 448 -3.35 -6.20 -3.40
N VAL A 449 -4.46 -6.87 -3.71
CA VAL A 449 -5.77 -6.63 -3.09
C VAL A 449 -6.21 -7.86 -2.32
N TYR A 450 -6.70 -7.65 -1.10
CA TYR A 450 -7.10 -8.70 -0.19
C TYR A 450 -8.54 -8.48 0.29
N TRP A 451 -9.34 -9.54 0.24
CA TRP A 451 -10.66 -9.61 0.82
C TRP A 451 -10.57 -10.25 2.21
N VAL A 452 -10.90 -9.48 3.25
CA VAL A 452 -11.12 -9.97 4.60
C VAL A 452 -12.55 -10.51 4.68
N ASP A 453 -12.71 -11.77 4.29
CA ASP A 453 -14.01 -12.40 4.05
C ASP A 453 -14.65 -12.89 5.35
N GLN A 454 -15.56 -12.09 5.89
CA GLN A 454 -16.28 -12.42 7.13
C GLN A 454 -17.03 -13.75 7.06
N ALA A 455 -17.53 -14.14 5.88
CA ALA A 455 -18.30 -15.37 5.72
C ALA A 455 -17.46 -16.63 5.93
N SER A 456 -16.20 -16.63 5.46
CA SER A 456 -15.30 -17.77 5.64
C SER A 456 -14.34 -17.62 6.82
N GLY A 457 -14.22 -16.42 7.40
CA GLY A 457 -13.22 -16.11 8.42
C GLY A 457 -11.78 -16.11 7.90
N LYS A 458 -11.60 -15.97 6.57
CA LYS A 458 -10.29 -16.04 5.91
C LYS A 458 -9.92 -14.72 5.24
N ILE A 459 -8.62 -14.56 5.00
CA ILE A 459 -8.09 -13.52 4.12
C ILE A 459 -7.84 -14.16 2.75
N LEU A 460 -8.42 -13.56 1.71
CA LEU A 460 -8.30 -14.02 0.33
C LEU A 460 -7.56 -12.96 -0.48
N GLN A 461 -6.54 -13.33 -1.24
CA GLN A 461 -5.86 -12.43 -2.17
C GLN A 461 -6.48 -12.53 -3.56
N TYR A 462 -6.69 -11.40 -4.24
CA TYR A 462 -7.02 -11.44 -5.67
C TYR A 462 -5.81 -11.90 -6.49
N VAL A 463 -5.98 -12.98 -7.25
CA VAL A 463 -4.93 -13.60 -8.06
C VAL A 463 -5.45 -13.80 -9.48
N LEU A 464 -4.75 -13.20 -10.45
CA LEU A 464 -5.02 -13.45 -11.87
C LEU A 464 -4.72 -14.91 -12.21
N LYS A 465 -5.59 -15.49 -13.04
CA LYS A 465 -5.27 -16.75 -13.71
C LYS A 465 -4.16 -16.48 -14.75
N PRO A 466 -3.12 -17.32 -14.86
CA PRO A 466 -2.04 -17.10 -15.81
C PRO A 466 -2.57 -16.89 -17.23
N ASP A 467 -2.03 -15.88 -17.93
CA ASP A 467 -2.36 -15.55 -19.32
C ASP A 467 -3.85 -15.25 -19.59
N LYS A 468 -4.64 -14.93 -18.55
CA LYS A 468 -6.05 -14.55 -18.65
C LYS A 468 -6.30 -13.19 -18.04
N GLU A 469 -7.37 -12.53 -18.51
CA GLU A 469 -7.83 -11.24 -17.99
C GLU A 469 -8.90 -11.39 -16.89
N ALA A 470 -8.81 -12.47 -16.11
CA ALA A 470 -9.69 -12.74 -14.99
C ALA A 470 -8.94 -13.48 -13.88
N GLY A 471 -9.50 -13.43 -12.67
CA GLY A 471 -8.86 -13.97 -11.48
C GLY A 471 -9.87 -14.29 -10.38
N LEU A 472 -9.40 -14.93 -9.33
CA LEU A 472 -10.19 -15.30 -8.17
C LEU A 472 -9.57 -14.71 -6.90
N PHE A 473 -10.41 -14.54 -5.87
CA PHE A 473 -9.93 -14.36 -4.50
C PHE A 473 -9.56 -15.72 -3.91
N VAL A 474 -8.28 -15.91 -3.61
CA VAL A 474 -7.66 -17.18 -3.21
C VAL A 474 -7.10 -17.08 -1.79
N PRO A 475 -7.31 -18.07 -0.89
CA PRO A 475 -6.66 -18.08 0.42
C PRO A 475 -5.14 -17.99 0.31
N LEU A 476 -4.50 -17.21 1.19
CA LEU A 476 -3.05 -16.94 1.12
C LEU A 476 -2.17 -18.19 0.94
N PRO A 477 -2.39 -19.30 1.68
CA PRO A 477 -1.57 -20.50 1.54
C PRO A 477 -1.73 -21.24 0.20
N LEU A 478 -2.77 -20.92 -0.57
CA LEU A 478 -3.16 -21.61 -1.81
C LEU A 478 -2.90 -20.78 -3.07
N VAL A 479 -2.31 -19.59 -2.95
CA VAL A 479 -2.01 -18.68 -4.08
C VAL A 479 -1.11 -19.35 -5.12
N GLU A 480 -0.03 -20.00 -4.69
CA GLU A 480 0.88 -20.69 -5.60
C GLU A 480 0.26 -21.95 -6.23
N THR A 481 -0.58 -22.66 -5.46
CA THR A 481 -1.38 -23.78 -5.97
C THR A 481 -2.29 -23.31 -7.09
N PHE A 482 -3.04 -22.22 -6.89
CA PHE A 482 -3.94 -21.66 -7.89
C PHE A 482 -3.22 -21.23 -9.17
N ARG A 483 -2.08 -20.53 -9.04
CA ARG A 483 -1.31 -20.03 -10.19
C ARG A 483 -0.79 -21.13 -11.10
N LYS A 484 -0.47 -22.29 -10.56
CA LYS A 484 0.15 -23.40 -11.31
C LYS A 484 -0.86 -24.49 -11.67
N ALA A 485 -2.10 -24.39 -11.19
CA ALA A 485 -3.08 -25.44 -11.30
C ALA A 485 -3.57 -25.66 -12.73
N THR A 486 -3.76 -26.92 -13.08
CA THR A 486 -4.68 -27.29 -14.15
C THR A 486 -6.11 -27.25 -13.63
N PHE A 487 -6.99 -26.61 -14.39
CA PHE A 487 -8.38 -26.37 -14.02
C PHE A 487 -9.30 -27.42 -14.61
N LEU A 488 -9.79 -28.29 -13.74
CA LEU A 488 -10.96 -29.12 -13.98
C LEU A 488 -12.20 -28.26 -13.76
N GLY A 489 -13.31 -28.55 -14.42
CA GLY A 489 -14.56 -27.90 -14.07
C GLY A 489 -15.78 -28.78 -14.23
N VAL A 490 -16.77 -28.55 -13.38
CA VAL A 490 -18.00 -29.33 -13.32
C VAL A 490 -19.18 -28.42 -13.64
N TYR A 491 -19.86 -28.74 -14.73
CA TYR A 491 -21.13 -28.14 -15.13
C TYR A 491 -22.26 -29.14 -14.94
N GLY A 492 -23.45 -28.65 -14.57
CA GLY A 492 -24.60 -29.52 -14.38
C GLY A 492 -25.81 -28.79 -13.81
N SER A 493 -26.84 -29.54 -13.46
CA SER A 493 -28.05 -29.00 -12.85
C SER A 493 -27.76 -28.36 -11.48
N ASN A 494 -28.35 -27.19 -11.23
CA ASN A 494 -28.42 -26.61 -9.88
C ASN A 494 -29.55 -27.23 -9.03
N LEU A 495 -30.47 -28.00 -9.63
CA LEU A 495 -31.61 -28.60 -8.94
C LEU A 495 -31.41 -30.08 -8.60
N GLN A 496 -30.48 -30.74 -9.29
CA GLN A 496 -30.25 -32.18 -9.16
C GLN A 496 -28.77 -32.44 -8.96
N GLU A 497 -28.43 -33.18 -7.92
CA GLU A 497 -27.06 -33.67 -7.67
C GLU A 497 -26.70 -34.84 -8.60
N GLY A 498 -27.70 -35.65 -8.96
CA GLY A 498 -27.50 -36.90 -9.69
C GLY A 498 -26.91 -37.99 -8.79
N ASN A 499 -26.44 -39.08 -9.40
CA ASN A 499 -25.83 -40.23 -8.72
C ASN A 499 -24.33 -40.37 -9.04
N PHE A 500 -23.68 -39.26 -9.42
CA PHE A 500 -22.32 -39.26 -9.97
C PHE A 500 -21.22 -38.97 -8.94
N GLU A 501 -21.56 -38.66 -7.68
CA GLU A 501 -20.58 -38.30 -6.65
C GLU A 501 -19.49 -39.37 -6.48
N LYS A 502 -19.90 -40.65 -6.39
CA LYS A 502 -18.97 -41.78 -6.25
C LYS A 502 -18.02 -41.90 -7.45
N GLU A 503 -18.55 -41.78 -8.67
CA GLU A 503 -17.75 -41.85 -9.89
C GLU A 503 -16.84 -40.62 -10.05
N LEU A 504 -17.31 -39.44 -9.67
CA LEU A 504 -16.50 -38.23 -9.68
C LEU A 504 -15.35 -38.34 -8.66
N HIS A 505 -15.61 -38.89 -7.46
CA HIS A 505 -14.57 -39.14 -6.47
C HIS A 505 -13.49 -40.08 -7.01
N ALA A 506 -13.89 -41.23 -7.54
CA ALA A 506 -12.97 -42.19 -8.13
C ALA A 506 -12.19 -41.60 -9.33
N LEU A 507 -12.84 -40.76 -10.15
CA LEU A 507 -12.19 -40.07 -11.26
C LEU A 507 -11.12 -39.10 -10.76
N LEU A 508 -11.43 -38.22 -9.78
CA LEU A 508 -10.46 -37.25 -9.27
C LEU A 508 -9.29 -37.92 -8.54
N GLU A 509 -9.54 -38.96 -7.76
CA GLU A 509 -8.48 -39.79 -7.14
C GLU A 509 -7.59 -40.45 -8.21
N GLY A 510 -8.20 -40.98 -9.26
CA GLY A 510 -7.45 -41.56 -10.37
C GLY A 510 -6.59 -40.53 -11.10
N ILE A 511 -7.08 -39.30 -11.31
CA ILE A 511 -6.29 -38.20 -11.89
C ILE A 511 -5.11 -37.85 -10.98
N LEU A 512 -5.34 -37.76 -9.66
CA LEU A 512 -4.26 -37.52 -8.69
C LEU A 512 -3.21 -38.62 -8.72
N ALA A 513 -3.61 -39.88 -8.81
CA ALA A 513 -2.68 -41.01 -8.93
C ALA A 513 -1.88 -40.94 -10.25
N MET A 514 -2.53 -40.58 -11.36
CA MET A 514 -1.88 -40.45 -12.68
C MET A 514 -0.77 -39.40 -12.69
N LYS A 515 -0.82 -38.35 -11.86
CA LYS A 515 0.24 -37.34 -11.76
C LYS A 515 1.63 -37.94 -11.52
N THR A 516 1.71 -39.07 -10.83
CA THR A 516 2.99 -39.72 -10.50
C THR A 516 3.70 -40.34 -11.70
N VAL A 517 2.94 -40.69 -12.74
CA VAL A 517 3.42 -41.40 -13.92
C VAL A 517 3.33 -40.58 -15.22
N MET A 518 2.54 -39.52 -15.23
CA MET A 518 2.36 -38.64 -16.39
C MET A 518 3.42 -37.54 -16.45
N ASN A 519 3.83 -37.19 -17.67
CA ASN A 519 4.70 -36.06 -17.97
C ASN A 519 4.07 -35.20 -19.07
N HIS A 520 3.01 -34.46 -18.71
CA HIS A 520 2.27 -33.59 -19.60
C HIS A 520 2.16 -32.18 -18.99
N PRO A 521 2.13 -31.08 -19.76
CA PRO A 521 2.00 -29.72 -19.22
C PRO A 521 0.79 -29.54 -18.28
N LEU A 522 -0.34 -30.17 -18.62
CA LEU A 522 -1.58 -30.15 -17.82
C LEU A 522 -1.65 -31.26 -16.75
N LEU A 523 -0.70 -32.20 -16.71
CA LEU A 523 -0.71 -33.25 -15.68
C LEU A 523 0.70 -33.82 -15.49
N SER A 524 1.30 -33.47 -14.36
CA SER A 524 2.60 -33.98 -13.93
C SER A 524 2.67 -34.07 -12.41
N LYS A 525 3.75 -34.65 -11.89
CA LYS A 525 4.00 -34.75 -10.44
C LYS A 525 3.94 -33.39 -9.73
N VAL A 526 4.37 -32.32 -10.41
CA VAL A 526 4.47 -30.96 -9.83
C VAL A 526 3.30 -30.06 -10.19
N THR A 527 2.44 -30.44 -11.14
CA THR A 527 1.29 -29.63 -11.58
C THR A 527 0.14 -29.75 -10.58
N PRO A 528 -0.23 -28.71 -9.81
CA PRO A 528 -1.40 -28.77 -8.94
C PRO A 528 -2.71 -28.91 -9.74
N LEU A 529 -3.79 -29.26 -9.05
CA LEU A 529 -5.13 -29.31 -9.63
C LEU A 529 -6.04 -28.34 -8.89
N ALA A 530 -6.93 -27.70 -9.64
CA ALA A 530 -8.04 -26.93 -9.11
C ALA A 530 -9.32 -27.37 -9.81
N LEU A 531 -10.44 -27.36 -9.09
CA LEU A 531 -11.76 -27.64 -9.63
C LEU A 531 -12.62 -26.39 -9.51
N LEU A 532 -13.09 -25.88 -10.65
CA LEU A 532 -13.92 -24.68 -10.73
C LEU A 532 -15.36 -25.05 -11.08
N THR A 533 -16.31 -24.51 -10.30
CA THR A 533 -17.75 -24.66 -10.57
C THR A 533 -18.43 -23.30 -10.59
N GLY A 534 -19.75 -23.33 -10.77
CA GLY A 534 -20.57 -22.15 -10.63
C GLY A 534 -20.96 -21.74 -9.21
N GLY A 535 -20.55 -22.51 -8.19
CA GLY A 535 -20.75 -22.20 -6.77
C GLY A 535 -22.16 -22.38 -6.20
N GLY A 536 -23.13 -22.77 -7.04
CA GLY A 536 -24.50 -23.07 -6.62
C GLY A 536 -24.66 -24.50 -6.07
N PRO A 537 -25.90 -24.89 -5.72
CA PRO A 537 -26.24 -26.24 -5.25
C PRO A 537 -26.25 -27.28 -6.39
N GLY A 538 -26.64 -28.51 -6.09
CA GLY A 538 -26.77 -29.59 -7.08
C GLY A 538 -25.42 -30.13 -7.53
N ALA A 539 -25.28 -30.40 -8.83
CA ALA A 539 -24.05 -30.94 -9.42
C ALA A 539 -22.80 -30.08 -9.15
N MET A 540 -22.96 -28.76 -9.05
CA MET A 540 -21.85 -27.85 -8.73
C MET A 540 -21.33 -28.06 -7.31
N GLU A 541 -22.24 -28.21 -6.34
CA GLU A 541 -21.88 -28.47 -4.95
C GLU A 541 -21.21 -29.83 -4.77
N VAL A 542 -21.72 -30.88 -5.45
CA VAL A 542 -21.07 -32.19 -5.50
C VAL A 542 -19.64 -32.05 -6.00
N GLY A 543 -19.42 -31.31 -7.10
CA GLY A 543 -18.08 -31.07 -7.63
C GLY A 543 -17.14 -30.41 -6.62
N ASN A 544 -17.58 -29.35 -5.95
CA ASN A 544 -16.78 -28.67 -4.92
C ASN A 544 -16.51 -29.55 -3.69
N ARG A 545 -17.52 -30.30 -3.24
CA ARG A 545 -17.43 -31.21 -2.09
C ARG A 545 -16.41 -32.31 -2.32
N VAL A 546 -16.49 -32.98 -3.48
CA VAL A 546 -15.56 -34.05 -3.86
C VAL A 546 -14.14 -33.50 -4.06
N ALA A 547 -13.97 -32.35 -4.73
CA ALA A 547 -12.66 -31.73 -4.89
C ALA A 547 -11.97 -31.50 -3.53
N LYS A 548 -12.74 -30.97 -2.57
CA LYS A 548 -12.25 -30.70 -1.22
C LYS A 548 -11.92 -31.97 -0.45
N SER A 549 -12.71 -33.04 -0.59
CA SER A 549 -12.45 -34.32 0.11
C SER A 549 -11.17 -35.00 -0.35
N VAL A 550 -10.76 -34.80 -1.60
CA VAL A 550 -9.52 -35.37 -2.17
C VAL A 550 -8.33 -34.40 -2.18
N GLY A 551 -8.47 -33.22 -1.57
CA GLY A 551 -7.38 -32.24 -1.45
C GLY A 551 -7.08 -31.42 -2.71
N ILE A 552 -8.04 -31.33 -3.65
CA ILE A 552 -7.97 -30.44 -4.82
C ILE A 552 -8.52 -29.06 -4.43
N LEU A 553 -7.86 -27.99 -4.89
CA LEU A 553 -8.32 -26.61 -4.63
C LEU A 553 -9.73 -26.41 -5.20
N SER A 554 -10.71 -26.12 -4.34
CA SER A 554 -12.10 -25.93 -4.73
C SER A 554 -12.40 -24.45 -5.03
N CYS A 555 -12.77 -24.16 -6.27
CA CYS A 555 -13.01 -22.81 -6.77
C CYS A 555 -14.46 -22.60 -7.23
N ALA A 556 -14.94 -21.35 -7.19
CA ALA A 556 -16.23 -20.99 -7.77
C ALA A 556 -16.29 -19.58 -8.37
N ASN A 557 -17.00 -19.46 -9.50
CA ASN A 557 -17.50 -18.18 -10.01
C ASN A 557 -18.98 -18.06 -9.64
N ILE A 558 -19.32 -17.16 -8.71
CA ILE A 558 -20.64 -17.05 -8.07
C ILE A 558 -21.41 -15.87 -8.67
N VAL A 559 -22.70 -16.03 -8.94
CA VAL A 559 -23.59 -14.95 -9.42
C VAL A 559 -24.64 -14.62 -8.38
N ASP A 560 -24.98 -13.34 -8.30
CA ASP A 560 -26.08 -12.83 -7.47
C ASP A 560 -27.44 -13.26 -8.04
N PHE A 561 -28.00 -14.35 -7.52
CA PHE A 561 -29.35 -14.83 -7.88
C PHE A 561 -30.41 -14.41 -6.87
N ARG A 562 -30.16 -13.39 -6.05
CA ARG A 562 -31.18 -12.88 -5.12
C ARG A 562 -32.41 -12.38 -5.89
N PRO A 563 -33.63 -12.63 -5.38
CA PRO A 563 -34.85 -12.22 -6.06
C PRO A 563 -34.90 -10.70 -6.26
N SER A 564 -35.33 -10.27 -7.45
CA SER A 564 -35.72 -8.91 -7.76
C SER A 564 -37.11 -8.90 -8.39
N ASP A 565 -37.78 -7.75 -8.41
CA ASP A 565 -39.13 -7.58 -8.99
C ASP A 565 -39.24 -8.05 -10.46
N LYS A 566 -38.11 -8.28 -11.15
CA LYS A 566 -38.01 -8.65 -12.56
C LYS A 566 -37.56 -10.09 -12.83
N THR A 567 -37.29 -10.90 -11.80
CA THR A 567 -36.63 -12.21 -11.98
C THR A 567 -37.45 -13.36 -11.37
N VAL A 568 -37.73 -14.39 -12.19
CA VAL A 568 -38.23 -15.70 -11.74
C VAL A 568 -37.04 -16.66 -11.62
N VAL A 569 -36.10 -16.34 -10.71
CA VAL A 569 -34.91 -17.16 -10.50
C VAL A 569 -34.91 -17.65 -9.06
N ASN A 570 -34.72 -18.97 -8.87
CA ASN A 570 -34.52 -19.53 -7.54
C ASN A 570 -33.23 -18.97 -6.95
N GLU A 571 -33.30 -18.40 -5.75
CA GLU A 571 -32.12 -17.95 -5.02
C GLU A 571 -31.15 -19.14 -4.86
N GLN A 572 -29.91 -18.94 -5.29
CA GLN A 572 -28.86 -19.95 -5.12
C GLN A 572 -27.97 -19.54 -3.97
N LYS A 573 -28.04 -20.29 -2.87
CA LYS A 573 -27.08 -20.16 -1.79
C LYS A 573 -25.72 -20.63 -2.26
N GLN A 574 -24.68 -19.89 -1.90
CA GLN A 574 -23.29 -20.32 -2.10
C GLN A 574 -23.06 -21.63 -1.33
N ASN A 575 -22.48 -22.64 -1.99
CA ASN A 575 -22.18 -23.90 -1.31
C ASN A 575 -20.97 -23.76 -0.34
N PRO A 576 -20.92 -24.55 0.75
CA PRO A 576 -19.93 -24.40 1.82
C PRO A 576 -18.55 -24.99 1.47
N HIS A 577 -18.41 -25.63 0.31
CA HIS A 577 -17.21 -26.38 -0.06
C HIS A 577 -16.24 -25.58 -0.94
N ILE A 578 -16.40 -24.25 -1.01
CA ILE A 578 -15.57 -23.35 -1.83
C ILE A 578 -14.40 -22.81 -1.01
N ASP A 579 -13.18 -22.86 -1.56
CA ASP A 579 -11.99 -22.26 -0.95
C ASP A 579 -11.64 -20.92 -1.60
N ALA A 580 -11.69 -20.83 -2.93
CA ALA A 580 -11.40 -19.62 -3.70
C ALA A 580 -12.62 -19.20 -4.54
N LYS A 581 -12.87 -17.90 -4.65
CA LYS A 581 -14.11 -17.41 -5.29
C LYS A 581 -13.94 -16.12 -6.07
N MET A 582 -14.77 -15.94 -7.09
CA MET A 582 -15.05 -14.65 -7.70
C MET A 582 -16.56 -14.43 -7.75
N THR A 583 -17.02 -13.19 -7.58
CA THR A 583 -18.45 -12.87 -7.45
C THR A 583 -18.88 -11.87 -8.51
N TYR A 584 -20.04 -12.12 -9.12
CA TYR A 584 -20.57 -11.40 -10.27
C TYR A 584 -22.01 -10.96 -10.01
N ARG A 585 -22.35 -9.75 -10.48
CA ARG A 585 -23.75 -9.32 -10.56
C ARG A 585 -24.48 -10.06 -11.68
N LEU A 586 -25.80 -10.19 -11.55
CA LEU A 586 -26.64 -10.93 -12.49
C LEU A 586 -26.61 -10.37 -13.92
N ASP A 587 -26.52 -9.04 -14.07
CA ASP A 587 -26.38 -8.37 -15.37
C ASP A 587 -25.06 -8.69 -16.08
N ARG A 588 -24.16 -9.41 -15.39
CA ARG A 588 -22.84 -9.85 -15.88
C ARG A 588 -22.70 -11.36 -15.99
N LEU A 589 -23.83 -12.03 -16.23
CA LEU A 589 -23.91 -13.48 -16.38
C LEU A 589 -22.95 -13.95 -17.48
N VAL A 590 -23.07 -13.39 -18.69
CA VAL A 590 -22.28 -13.80 -19.87
C VAL A 590 -20.78 -13.68 -19.64
N GLU A 591 -20.32 -12.58 -19.04
CA GLU A 591 -18.91 -12.42 -18.66
C GLU A 591 -18.47 -13.52 -17.69
N ARG A 592 -19.30 -13.87 -16.71
CA ARG A 592 -19.01 -14.99 -15.78
C ARG A 592 -18.87 -16.33 -16.50
N GLN A 593 -19.66 -16.63 -17.54
CA GLN A 593 -19.46 -17.84 -18.37
C GLN A 593 -18.14 -17.80 -19.16
N ALA A 594 -17.81 -16.63 -19.71
CA ALA A 594 -16.56 -16.44 -20.45
C ALA A 594 -15.31 -16.63 -19.57
N GLU A 595 -15.42 -16.35 -18.27
CA GLU A 595 -14.29 -16.32 -17.33
C GLU A 595 -13.97 -17.65 -16.60
N PHE A 596 -14.61 -18.77 -16.95
CA PHE A 596 -14.27 -20.09 -16.37
C PHE A 596 -12.88 -20.62 -16.79
N TYR A 597 -12.53 -20.46 -18.08
CA TYR A 597 -11.24 -20.87 -18.65
C TYR A 597 -10.78 -22.29 -18.28
N LEU A 598 -11.63 -23.31 -18.41
CA LEU A 598 -11.31 -24.68 -17.99
C LEU A 598 -10.33 -25.38 -18.94
N ASP A 599 -9.44 -26.18 -18.39
CA ASP A 599 -8.56 -27.06 -19.16
C ASP A 599 -9.25 -28.39 -19.48
N LEU A 600 -9.97 -28.95 -18.50
CA LEU A 600 -10.64 -30.26 -18.56
C LEU A 600 -12.08 -30.15 -18.06
N PRO A 601 -13.04 -29.80 -18.95
CA PRO A 601 -14.45 -29.67 -18.58
C PRO A 601 -15.14 -31.03 -18.40
N ILE A 602 -16.03 -31.10 -17.42
CA ILE A 602 -16.88 -32.25 -17.11
C ILE A 602 -18.33 -31.76 -17.06
N PHE A 603 -19.17 -32.33 -17.92
CA PHE A 603 -20.59 -32.03 -17.98
C PHE A 603 -21.41 -33.17 -17.40
N LEU A 604 -22.25 -32.81 -16.43
CA LEU A 604 -23.31 -33.65 -15.87
C LEU A 604 -24.65 -33.23 -16.49
N PRO A 605 -25.69 -34.10 -16.43
CA PRO A 605 -27.03 -33.73 -16.85
C PRO A 605 -27.50 -32.41 -16.23
N GLY A 606 -28.03 -31.53 -17.06
CA GLY A 606 -28.37 -30.15 -16.70
C GLY A 606 -29.42 -29.53 -17.61
N GLY A 607 -29.80 -28.29 -17.29
CA GLY A 607 -30.74 -27.49 -18.08
C GLY A 607 -30.04 -26.38 -18.87
N ILE A 608 -30.76 -25.29 -19.12
CA ILE A 608 -30.35 -24.16 -19.99
C ILE A 608 -28.97 -23.59 -19.62
N GLY A 609 -28.67 -23.46 -18.32
CA GLY A 609 -27.37 -22.96 -17.87
C GLY A 609 -26.21 -23.87 -18.27
N MET A 610 -26.39 -25.19 -18.19
CA MET A 610 -25.40 -26.17 -18.65
C MET A 610 -25.31 -26.16 -20.19
N ASP A 611 -26.43 -26.01 -20.88
CA ASP A 611 -26.48 -25.99 -22.35
C ASP A 611 -25.73 -24.80 -22.94
N PHE A 612 -25.78 -23.66 -22.24
CA PHE A 612 -25.00 -22.49 -22.62
C PHE A 612 -23.49 -22.77 -22.51
N GLU A 613 -23.03 -23.34 -21.39
CA GLU A 613 -21.62 -23.71 -21.20
C GLU A 613 -21.16 -24.77 -22.21
N TYR A 614 -22.01 -25.76 -22.52
CA TYR A 614 -21.72 -26.78 -23.52
C TYR A 614 -21.52 -26.16 -24.90
N THR A 615 -22.43 -25.28 -25.32
CA THR A 615 -22.34 -24.60 -26.61
C THR A 615 -21.15 -23.63 -26.65
N LEU A 616 -20.83 -22.99 -25.52
CA LEU A 616 -19.66 -22.12 -25.41
C LEU A 616 -18.36 -22.93 -25.60
N GLU A 617 -18.27 -24.13 -25.04
CA GLU A 617 -17.13 -25.01 -25.26
C GLU A 617 -16.99 -25.46 -26.73
N GLU A 618 -18.09 -25.81 -27.40
CA GLU A 618 -18.07 -26.10 -28.84
C GLU A 618 -17.51 -24.92 -29.65
N VAL A 619 -18.01 -23.71 -29.37
CA VAL A 619 -17.56 -22.49 -30.04
C VAL A 619 -16.09 -22.20 -29.73
N ARG A 620 -15.65 -22.41 -28.49
CA ARG A 620 -14.24 -22.22 -28.10
C ARG A 620 -13.29 -23.10 -28.88
N ARG A 621 -13.61 -24.39 -29.03
CA ARG A 621 -12.81 -25.34 -29.82
C ARG A 621 -12.86 -25.02 -31.32
N LYS A 622 -14.06 -24.76 -31.85
CA LYS A 622 -14.26 -24.37 -33.27
C LYS A 622 -13.42 -23.16 -33.66
N THR A 623 -13.41 -22.13 -32.81
CA THR A 623 -12.68 -20.87 -33.06
C THR A 623 -11.18 -20.96 -32.77
N GLY A 624 -10.72 -22.04 -32.12
CA GLY A 624 -9.34 -22.18 -31.67
C GLY A 624 -8.97 -21.29 -30.47
N SER A 625 -9.95 -20.67 -29.81
CA SER A 625 -9.75 -19.91 -28.57
C SER A 625 -9.45 -20.81 -27.36
N SER A 626 -9.65 -22.11 -27.49
CA SER A 626 -9.18 -23.11 -26.54
C SER A 626 -8.62 -24.33 -27.29
N PRO A 627 -7.60 -25.00 -26.74
CA PRO A 627 -7.04 -26.21 -27.34
C PRO A 627 -8.10 -27.33 -27.35
N PRO A 628 -7.96 -28.32 -28.26
CA PRO A 628 -8.86 -29.46 -28.36
C PRO A 628 -8.59 -30.47 -27.23
N ASN A 629 -8.80 -30.06 -25.98
CA ASN A 629 -8.72 -30.94 -24.81
C ASN A 629 -10.03 -31.73 -24.67
N PRO A 630 -9.99 -32.98 -24.17
CA PRO A 630 -11.18 -33.81 -24.00
C PRO A 630 -12.13 -33.20 -22.98
N ILE A 631 -13.42 -33.27 -23.31
CA ILE A 631 -14.56 -32.89 -22.50
C ILE A 631 -15.30 -34.17 -22.13
N LEU A 632 -15.52 -34.40 -20.84
CA LEU A 632 -16.21 -35.59 -20.35
C LEU A 632 -17.71 -35.28 -20.20
N LEU A 633 -18.55 -36.12 -20.80
CA LEU A 633 -20.00 -36.08 -20.68
C LEU A 633 -20.44 -37.24 -19.79
N PHE A 634 -20.74 -36.99 -18.52
CA PHE A 634 -21.18 -38.04 -17.60
C PHE A 634 -22.65 -38.39 -17.82
N GLY A 635 -22.96 -39.68 -17.83
CA GLY A 635 -24.32 -40.20 -17.83
C GLY A 635 -24.60 -41.17 -18.97
N GLU A 636 -25.87 -41.55 -19.09
CA GLU A 636 -26.30 -42.51 -20.10
C GLU A 636 -26.15 -41.94 -21.51
N PRO A 637 -25.59 -42.69 -22.47
CA PRO A 637 -25.46 -42.24 -23.86
C PRO A 637 -26.79 -41.77 -24.47
N ASP A 638 -27.91 -42.39 -24.11
CA ASP A 638 -29.24 -42.01 -24.61
C ASP A 638 -29.72 -40.63 -24.14
N TYR A 639 -29.22 -40.13 -22.99
CA TYR A 639 -29.45 -38.74 -22.59
C TYR A 639 -28.75 -37.79 -23.55
N TRP A 640 -27.46 -38.02 -23.80
CA TRP A 640 -26.64 -37.16 -24.66
C TRP A 640 -27.03 -37.25 -26.14
N ARG A 641 -27.42 -38.43 -26.65
CA ARG A 641 -27.94 -38.56 -28.03
C ARG A 641 -29.17 -37.68 -28.24
N ARG A 642 -30.15 -37.74 -27.34
CA ARG A 642 -31.36 -36.92 -27.44
C ARG A 642 -31.07 -35.43 -27.35
N LYS A 643 -30.02 -35.05 -26.62
CA LYS A 643 -29.69 -33.65 -26.33
C LYS A 643 -28.74 -32.99 -27.33
N VAL A 644 -27.79 -33.75 -27.87
CA VAL A 644 -26.69 -33.25 -28.70
C VAL A 644 -26.82 -33.72 -30.16
N ALA A 645 -27.09 -35.00 -30.40
CA ALA A 645 -26.93 -35.61 -31.72
C ALA A 645 -27.82 -34.97 -32.78
N SER A 646 -29.11 -34.73 -32.47
CA SER A 646 -30.04 -34.12 -33.44
C SER A 646 -29.59 -32.73 -33.90
N ARG A 647 -29.08 -31.90 -32.99
CA ARG A 647 -28.55 -30.57 -33.33
C ARG A 647 -27.27 -30.68 -34.16
N PHE A 648 -26.35 -31.57 -33.77
CA PHE A 648 -25.11 -31.79 -34.51
C PHE A 648 -25.37 -32.30 -35.93
N GLN A 649 -26.22 -33.32 -36.08
CA GLN A 649 -26.59 -33.94 -37.35
C GLN A 649 -27.28 -32.94 -38.26
N LEU A 650 -28.28 -32.21 -37.76
CA LEU A 650 -28.96 -31.18 -38.53
C LEU A 650 -27.97 -30.11 -39.02
N ASN A 651 -27.06 -29.66 -38.15
CA ASN A 651 -26.04 -28.68 -38.53
C ASN A 651 -25.07 -29.22 -39.59
N ARG A 652 -24.72 -30.51 -39.52
CA ARG A 652 -23.86 -31.17 -40.50
C ARG A 652 -24.57 -31.32 -41.85
N GLU A 653 -25.81 -31.79 -41.85
CA GLU A 653 -26.64 -31.98 -43.05
C GLU A 653 -26.93 -30.65 -43.76
N THR A 654 -27.21 -29.59 -42.99
CA THR A 654 -27.47 -28.25 -43.54
C THR A 654 -26.19 -27.45 -43.84
N GLY A 655 -25.02 -27.99 -43.49
CA GLY A 655 -23.71 -27.37 -43.74
C GLY A 655 -23.36 -26.18 -42.85
N THR A 656 -24.11 -25.91 -41.77
CA THR A 656 -23.89 -24.76 -40.87
C THR A 656 -22.65 -24.90 -39.99
N ILE A 657 -22.10 -26.12 -39.87
CA ILE A 657 -20.85 -26.42 -39.17
C ILE A 657 -19.73 -26.91 -40.09
N LYS A 658 -19.85 -26.72 -41.41
CA LYS A 658 -18.83 -27.15 -42.40
C LYS A 658 -17.43 -26.65 -42.02
N GLY A 659 -16.46 -27.56 -41.93
CA GLY A 659 -15.08 -27.29 -41.51
C GLY A 659 -14.85 -27.31 -39.98
N SER A 660 -15.88 -27.62 -39.20
CA SER A 660 -15.83 -27.73 -37.74
C SER A 660 -16.48 -29.00 -37.17
N GLU A 661 -16.78 -29.97 -38.02
CA GLU A 661 -17.37 -31.27 -37.66
C GLU A 661 -16.46 -32.06 -36.70
N TRP A 662 -15.14 -31.87 -36.82
CA TRP A 662 -14.12 -32.46 -35.95
C TRP A 662 -14.31 -32.11 -34.48
N VAL A 663 -15.02 -31.02 -34.14
CA VAL A 663 -15.31 -30.66 -32.73
C VAL A 663 -16.02 -31.81 -32.00
N SER A 664 -16.75 -32.68 -32.71
CA SER A 664 -17.35 -33.89 -32.15
C SER A 664 -16.35 -34.82 -31.44
N ASN A 665 -15.08 -34.87 -31.86
CA ASN A 665 -14.04 -35.68 -31.20
C ASN A 665 -13.44 -35.05 -29.95
N CYS A 666 -13.92 -33.88 -29.52
CA CYS A 666 -13.57 -33.30 -28.24
C CYS A 666 -14.49 -33.79 -27.10
N PHE A 667 -15.63 -34.42 -27.40
CA PHE A 667 -16.64 -34.79 -26.39
C PHE A 667 -16.72 -36.31 -26.22
N TYR A 668 -16.60 -36.78 -24.97
CA TYR A 668 -16.54 -38.20 -24.63
C TYR A 668 -17.59 -38.54 -23.58
N CYS A 669 -18.60 -39.31 -23.98
CA CYS A 669 -19.64 -39.83 -23.09
C CYS A 669 -19.11 -40.99 -22.26
N ILE A 670 -19.16 -40.83 -20.95
CA ILE A 670 -18.68 -41.79 -19.95
C ILE A 670 -19.76 -42.10 -18.91
N GLN A 671 -19.76 -43.34 -18.43
CA GLN A 671 -20.66 -43.86 -17.39
C GLN A 671 -19.91 -44.21 -16.09
N SER A 672 -18.58 -44.30 -16.14
CA SER A 672 -17.74 -44.62 -14.97
C SER A 672 -16.43 -43.82 -14.96
N ALA A 673 -15.84 -43.73 -13.78
CA ALA A 673 -14.52 -43.15 -13.56
C ALA A 673 -13.45 -43.83 -14.45
N GLU A 674 -13.50 -45.16 -14.57
CA GLU A 674 -12.56 -45.93 -15.39
C GLU A 674 -12.54 -45.48 -16.85
N GLN A 675 -13.72 -45.25 -17.43
CA GLN A 675 -13.84 -44.74 -18.80
C GLN A 675 -13.27 -43.32 -18.92
N GLY A 676 -13.53 -42.44 -17.95
CA GLY A 676 -12.96 -41.10 -17.92
C GLY A 676 -11.43 -41.11 -17.80
N LEU A 677 -10.90 -41.95 -16.90
CA LEU A 677 -9.46 -42.13 -16.72
C LEU A 677 -8.78 -42.69 -17.97
N TRP A 678 -9.45 -43.59 -18.71
CA TRP A 678 -8.96 -44.08 -19.99
C TRP A 678 -8.84 -42.96 -21.03
N VAL A 679 -9.87 -42.10 -21.17
CA VAL A 679 -9.82 -40.96 -22.10
C VAL A 679 -8.66 -40.02 -21.74
N LEU A 680 -8.59 -39.62 -20.47
CA LEU A 680 -7.57 -38.68 -19.99
C LEU A 680 -6.15 -39.25 -20.11
N ARG A 681 -5.96 -40.54 -19.80
CA ARG A 681 -4.66 -41.21 -19.97
C ARG A 681 -4.21 -41.18 -21.42
N ASN A 682 -5.08 -41.58 -22.36
CA ASN A 682 -4.73 -41.57 -23.77
C ASN A 682 -4.47 -40.15 -24.28
N PHE A 683 -5.19 -39.15 -23.76
CA PHE A 683 -4.91 -37.75 -24.07
C PHE A 683 -3.52 -37.31 -23.60
N PHE A 684 -3.19 -37.53 -22.32
CA PHE A 684 -1.89 -37.12 -21.77
C PHE A 684 -0.70 -37.89 -22.35
N GLU A 685 -0.92 -39.11 -22.86
CA GLU A 685 0.08 -39.90 -23.58
C GLU A 685 0.14 -39.57 -25.09
N ASN A 686 -0.64 -38.59 -25.57
CA ASN A 686 -0.77 -38.21 -26.98
C ASN A 686 -1.21 -39.37 -27.90
N LYS A 687 -1.98 -40.31 -27.37
CA LYS A 687 -2.56 -41.46 -28.11
C LYS A 687 -4.01 -41.24 -28.53
N LEU A 688 -4.66 -40.22 -27.97
CA LEU A 688 -6.04 -39.88 -28.32
C LEU A 688 -6.05 -39.08 -29.63
N GLU A 689 -6.72 -39.59 -30.66
CA GLU A 689 -6.94 -38.89 -31.93
C GLU A 689 -7.97 -37.76 -31.72
N ILE A 690 -7.50 -36.59 -31.32
CA ILE A 690 -8.34 -35.42 -30.99
C ILE A 690 -7.88 -34.18 -31.77
N GLY A 691 -8.84 -33.34 -32.17
CA GLY A 691 -8.58 -32.15 -32.97
C GLY A 691 -8.97 -32.30 -34.44
N LYS A 692 -8.46 -31.40 -35.29
CA LYS A 692 -8.90 -31.25 -36.69
C LYS A 692 -8.71 -32.50 -37.56
N GLU A 693 -7.65 -33.24 -37.29
CA GLU A 693 -7.30 -34.46 -38.03
C GLU A 693 -7.87 -35.74 -37.40
N GLY A 694 -8.60 -35.61 -36.28
CA GLY A 694 -9.22 -36.74 -35.60
C GLY A 694 -10.52 -37.21 -36.28
N PRO A 695 -11.10 -38.33 -35.82
CA PRO A 695 -12.35 -38.85 -36.36
C PRO A 695 -13.51 -37.87 -36.15
N ILE A 696 -14.57 -38.03 -36.94
CA ILE A 696 -15.84 -37.32 -36.75
C ILE A 696 -16.86 -38.33 -36.22
N TYR A 697 -17.56 -37.98 -35.15
CA TYR A 697 -18.57 -38.86 -34.55
C TYR A 697 -19.99 -38.41 -34.94
N ASP A 698 -20.81 -39.32 -35.48
CA ASP A 698 -22.16 -39.01 -36.00
C ASP A 698 -23.13 -38.53 -34.92
N ASP A 699 -22.94 -38.95 -33.66
CA ASP A 699 -23.73 -38.47 -32.52
C ASP A 699 -23.30 -37.07 -32.03
N GLY A 700 -22.26 -36.48 -32.64
CA GLY A 700 -21.64 -35.24 -32.17
C GLY A 700 -20.72 -35.42 -30.95
N PHE A 701 -20.56 -36.64 -30.47
CA PHE A 701 -19.66 -37.03 -29.38
C PHE A 701 -19.28 -38.52 -29.51
N CYS A 702 -18.22 -38.92 -28.82
CA CYS A 702 -17.77 -40.29 -28.73
C CYS A 702 -18.42 -41.04 -27.55
N THR A 703 -19.01 -42.21 -27.77
CA THR A 703 -19.42 -43.11 -26.67
C THR A 703 -18.27 -44.04 -26.29
N VAL A 704 -17.67 -43.84 -25.11
CA VAL A 704 -16.44 -44.54 -24.73
C VAL A 704 -16.64 -46.04 -24.56
N SER A 705 -17.80 -46.50 -24.09
CA SER A 705 -18.08 -47.93 -23.91
C SER A 705 -17.97 -48.74 -25.22
N THR A 706 -18.24 -48.12 -26.37
CA THR A 706 -18.07 -48.73 -27.70
C THR A 706 -16.59 -48.93 -28.05
N ILE A 707 -15.73 -47.98 -27.68
CA ILE A 707 -14.28 -48.06 -27.93
C ILE A 707 -13.62 -49.00 -26.92
N PHE A 708 -13.99 -48.89 -25.65
CA PHE A 708 -13.41 -49.64 -24.54
C PHE A 708 -13.59 -51.16 -24.71
N LYS A 709 -14.76 -51.61 -25.17
CA LYS A 709 -15.01 -53.03 -25.49
C LYS A 709 -14.16 -53.55 -26.65
N ASN A 710 -13.89 -52.72 -27.66
CA ASN A 710 -13.09 -53.11 -28.82
C ASN A 710 -11.59 -53.16 -28.53
N VAL A 711 -11.12 -52.38 -27.54
CA VAL A 711 -9.71 -52.38 -27.09
C VAL A 711 -9.44 -53.52 -26.12
N LEU A 712 -10.38 -53.89 -25.25
CA LEU A 712 -10.23 -55.05 -24.34
C LEU A 712 -10.43 -56.40 -25.04
N ALA A 713 -11.07 -56.42 -26.22
CA ALA A 713 -11.25 -57.62 -27.04
C ALA A 713 -10.05 -57.92 -27.98
N LYS A 714 -9.05 -57.03 -28.01
CA LYS A 714 -7.76 -57.19 -28.69
C LYS A 714 -6.66 -57.34 -27.65
#